data_AF-A0AA48GU32-F1
#
_entry.id   AF-A0AA48GU32-F1
#
_cell.length_a   1.000
_cell.length_b   1.000
_cell.length_c   1.000
_cell.angle_alpha   90.00
_cell.angle_beta   90.00
_cell.angle_gamma   90.00
#
_symmetry.space_group_name_H-M   'P 1'
#
loop_
_entity.id
_entity.type
_entity.pdbx_description
1 polymer ?
#
loop_
_entity_poly.entity_id
_entity_poly.type
_entity_poly.pdbx_seq_one_letter_code
_entity_poly.pdbx_strand_id
1 'polypeptide(L)'
;MGARVVLAACIGLVLGAAEWAPLPPSVWELKEDPARGLKGAVVLESRMSFTGRAILHSARIRILSEAGRDAAEFDDFLPEAYDVEGRTVQRDGKVVPFEGRKDFKVKAIKGTEDRKVLIPPGVTSDCVVELRWSDYATVGEGNLPPSLGYSGEWLIGGRYPILEQTIEFWPGYHWNGLVLPGRTTAPEVSPDRRKYVFRNLPGREVPPYALRSLAGLPSVLAWRQPDLLLTASRGDSVRYWQAAVDTFWKPSYHDNVKKGRAFKAFATELTADLGPDPARAATLLLRRLDKRIRNVSLPTLAELSSLDIKAITGEAYDEARDLDRIIQRGAATGHQMGILCIALLEHAGLKPQLAFVKSRGRNLFLFDLPNVFQATNLLVGVPVANGEVLWMDPAMRYATPGLIHPTFQGWAALVVDTATWKASRGHIPIQPHTFNVASYKVTHTFGEGERSFTLKGEFSGLPEYLERLRFMSLSAAEQTRTLKESLEGSVPDCAIGSAQVLNATDPDRNVSITATGTLECPPGDTLTFDPFPGVPTPLYLPTAWPETRTERIILDHLGIHLATCEFTVPKGYALKAGQASQHQNAFGRVIFLVETKDTGDGLQAKAVLRVDLLQPTAAPEAYADFRTFMGWVDEACRRQIVLEKR
;
A
#
# COMPACT_ATOMS: atom_id res chain seq x y z
N MET A 1 57.46 51.94 38.34
CA MET A 1 57.34 50.51 38.67
C MET A 1 55.90 50.24 39.06
N GLY A 2 55.11 49.60 38.20
CA GLY A 2 53.72 49.26 38.48
C GLY A 2 53.36 48.00 37.70
N ALA A 3 53.27 46.88 38.41
CA ALA A 3 52.91 45.58 37.84
C ALA A 3 51.42 45.55 37.50
N ARG A 4 51.10 45.26 36.23
CA ARG A 4 49.74 44.91 35.80
C ARG A 4 49.61 43.38 35.80
N VAL A 5 48.79 42.88 36.72
CA VAL A 5 48.30 41.50 36.74
C VAL A 5 47.28 41.36 35.61
N VAL A 6 47.51 40.41 34.70
CA VAL A 6 46.55 39.98 33.68
C VAL A 6 45.75 38.82 34.27
N LEU A 7 44.48 39.05 34.58
CA LEU A 7 43.55 38.00 34.98
C LEU A 7 42.91 37.42 33.70
N ALA A 8 43.32 36.21 33.33
CA ALA A 8 42.70 35.45 32.25
C ALA A 8 41.40 34.81 32.78
N ALA A 9 40.25 35.33 32.37
CA ALA A 9 38.96 34.71 32.60
C ALA A 9 38.71 33.64 31.54
N CYS A 10 38.92 32.37 31.89
CA CYS A 10 38.44 31.24 31.10
C CYS A 10 36.91 31.16 31.20
N ILE A 11 36.20 31.67 30.20
CA ILE A 11 34.78 31.39 29.99
C ILE A 11 34.67 29.95 29.50
N GLY A 12 34.41 29.02 30.43
CA GLY A 12 33.96 27.69 30.08
C GLY A 12 32.54 27.77 29.54
N LEU A 13 32.37 27.54 28.23
CA LEU A 13 31.08 27.25 27.62
C LEU A 13 30.60 25.90 28.16
N VAL A 14 29.82 25.94 29.24
CA VAL A 14 28.97 24.82 29.62
C VAL A 14 27.86 24.76 28.57
N LEU A 15 27.98 23.84 27.61
CA LEU A 15 26.86 23.41 26.76
C LEU A 15 25.87 22.68 27.67
N GLY A 16 25.04 23.45 28.38
CA GLY A 16 24.00 22.95 29.26
C GLY A 16 22.97 22.18 28.45
N ALA A 17 22.55 21.02 28.97
CA ALA A 17 21.37 20.29 28.51
C ALA A 17 20.26 21.29 28.23
N ALA A 18 19.74 21.31 27.00
CA ALA A 18 18.78 22.33 26.60
C ALA A 18 17.57 22.26 27.55
N GLU A 19 17.33 23.35 28.26
CA GLU A 19 16.28 23.41 29.26
C GLU A 19 14.93 23.45 28.52
N TRP A 20 14.21 22.33 28.56
CA TRP A 20 12.84 22.25 28.07
C TRP A 20 11.96 23.25 28.83
N ALA A 21 11.22 24.09 28.10
CA ALA A 21 10.33 25.08 28.72
C ALA A 21 9.40 24.41 29.75
N PRO A 22 9.15 25.04 30.92
CA PRO A 22 8.22 24.50 31.90
C PRO A 22 6.83 24.26 31.32
N LEU A 23 6.19 23.15 31.71
CA LEU A 23 4.82 22.86 31.30
C LEU A 23 3.86 23.82 32.04
N PRO A 24 3.05 24.62 31.33
CA PRO A 24 2.12 25.51 31.99
C PRO A 24 1.00 24.70 32.69
N PRO A 25 0.45 25.20 33.83
CA PRO A 25 -0.60 24.48 34.57
C PRO A 25 -1.79 24.06 33.72
N SER A 26 -2.16 24.88 32.72
CA SER A 26 -3.28 24.63 31.80
C SER A 26 -3.17 23.30 31.03
N VAL A 27 -1.96 22.76 30.82
CA VAL A 27 -1.77 21.45 30.16
C VAL A 27 -2.38 20.31 30.97
N TRP A 28 -2.31 20.41 32.31
CA TRP A 28 -2.85 19.40 33.21
C TRP A 28 -4.36 19.55 33.45
N GLU A 29 -4.90 20.72 33.11
CA GLU A 29 -6.34 21.03 33.18
C GLU A 29 -7.12 20.51 31.96
N LEU A 30 -6.43 20.17 30.86
CA LEU A 30 -7.05 19.54 29.71
C LEU A 30 -7.67 18.19 30.09
N LYS A 31 -8.92 18.01 29.70
CA LYS A 31 -9.71 16.78 29.91
C LYS A 31 -10.14 16.23 28.56
N GLU A 32 -10.58 14.97 28.56
CA GLU A 32 -11.28 14.44 27.40
C GLU A 32 -12.55 15.27 27.13
N ASP A 33 -12.74 15.60 25.86
CA ASP A 33 -13.88 16.34 25.35
C ASP A 33 -14.20 15.80 23.95
N PRO A 34 -15.11 14.82 23.87
CA PRO A 34 -15.52 14.23 22.60
C PRO A 34 -16.07 15.25 21.61
N ALA A 35 -16.71 16.33 22.06
CA ALA A 35 -17.26 17.38 21.18
C ALA A 35 -16.14 18.17 20.47
N ARG A 36 -14.95 18.23 21.08
CA ARG A 36 -13.73 18.82 20.48
C ARG A 36 -12.81 17.77 19.85
N GLY A 37 -13.21 16.50 19.81
CA GLY A 37 -12.37 15.40 19.34
C GLY A 37 -11.20 15.06 20.27
N LEU A 38 -11.18 15.58 21.51
CA LEU A 38 -10.16 15.30 22.52
C LEU A 38 -10.50 13.96 23.19
N LYS A 39 -10.04 12.85 22.62
CA LYS A 39 -10.25 11.50 23.17
C LYS A 39 -8.92 10.80 23.29
N GLY A 40 -8.58 10.27 24.47
CA GLY A 40 -7.33 9.57 24.72
C GLY A 40 -6.12 10.50 24.87
N ALA A 41 -5.83 11.33 23.86
CA ALA A 41 -4.67 12.22 23.85
C ALA A 41 -4.88 13.46 22.96
N VAL A 42 -3.98 14.43 23.09
CA VAL A 42 -3.92 15.63 22.25
C VAL A 42 -2.47 16.05 22.03
N VAL A 43 -2.11 16.40 20.80
CA VAL A 43 -0.81 17.02 20.50
C VAL A 43 -0.95 18.50 20.78
N LEU A 44 -0.24 18.99 21.78
CA LEU A 44 -0.30 20.40 22.19
C LEU A 44 0.42 21.27 21.18
N GLU A 45 1.63 20.85 20.81
CA GLU A 45 2.48 21.52 19.86
C GLU A 45 3.21 20.48 19.02
N SER A 46 3.24 20.68 17.71
CA SER A 46 4.15 19.99 16.82
C SER A 46 4.83 20.99 15.91
N ARG A 47 6.15 20.87 15.74
CA ARG A 47 6.92 21.75 14.89
C ARG A 47 7.80 20.95 13.94
N MET A 48 7.82 21.37 12.69
CA MET A 48 8.76 20.93 11.66
C MET A 48 9.51 22.15 11.14
N SER A 49 10.84 22.15 11.27
CA SER A 49 11.68 23.24 10.78
C SER A 49 12.65 22.73 9.73
N PHE A 50 12.45 23.14 8.49
CA PHE A 50 13.27 22.79 7.34
C PHE A 50 14.47 23.71 7.27
N THR A 51 15.66 23.15 7.54
CA THR A 51 16.94 23.86 7.48
C THR A 51 17.76 23.38 6.28
N GLY A 52 18.85 24.07 5.95
CA GLY A 52 19.73 23.68 4.85
C GLY A 52 20.38 22.29 5.00
N ARG A 53 20.37 21.70 6.20
CA ARG A 53 21.02 20.41 6.50
C ARG A 53 20.07 19.34 7.02
N ALA A 54 19.03 19.74 7.73
CA ALA A 54 18.14 18.84 8.45
C ALA A 54 16.71 19.38 8.53
N ILE A 55 15.78 18.47 8.80
CA ILE A 55 14.42 18.75 9.21
C ILE A 55 14.39 18.52 10.72
N LEU A 56 14.17 19.60 11.46
CA LEU A 56 14.10 19.56 12.91
C LEU A 56 12.65 19.33 13.31
N HIS A 57 12.43 18.24 14.03
CA HIS A 57 11.12 17.87 14.53
C HIS A 57 11.05 18.11 16.03
N SER A 58 9.90 18.60 16.50
CA SER A 58 9.57 18.55 17.92
C SER A 58 8.07 18.33 18.11
N ALA A 59 7.73 17.64 19.19
CA ALA A 59 6.36 17.35 19.55
C ALA A 59 6.19 17.41 21.07
N ARG A 60 5.07 17.98 21.51
CA ARG A 60 4.59 17.96 22.90
C ARG A 60 3.20 17.33 22.91
N ILE A 61 3.08 16.17 23.52
CA ILE A 61 1.89 15.33 23.46
C ILE A 61 1.36 15.11 24.87
N ARG A 62 0.07 15.40 25.08
CA ARG A 62 -0.63 15.18 26.34
C ARG A 62 -1.44 13.89 26.26
N ILE A 63 -1.11 12.91 27.10
CA ILE A 63 -1.86 11.66 27.24
C ILE A 63 -2.90 11.84 28.33
N LEU A 64 -4.18 11.74 27.99
CA LEU A 64 -5.33 12.02 28.88
C LEU A 64 -5.90 10.74 29.51
N SER A 65 -5.75 9.60 28.85
CA SER A 65 -6.21 8.30 29.34
C SER A 65 -5.43 7.13 28.73
N GLU A 66 -5.75 5.90 29.15
CA GLU A 66 -5.15 4.67 28.58
C GLU A 66 -5.37 4.57 27.07
N ALA A 67 -6.54 5.01 26.60
CA ALA A 67 -6.91 4.95 25.19
C ALA A 67 -6.04 5.84 24.29
N GLY A 68 -5.29 6.79 24.87
CA GLY A 68 -4.40 7.69 24.15
C GLY A 68 -2.92 7.33 24.22
N ARG A 69 -2.52 6.25 24.91
CA ARG A 69 -1.10 5.91 25.07
C ARG A 69 -0.36 5.71 23.74
N ASP A 70 -1.06 5.22 22.73
CA ASP A 70 -0.52 5.08 21.38
C ASP A 70 -0.23 6.41 20.68
N ALA A 71 -0.66 7.56 21.22
CA ALA A 71 -0.21 8.87 20.77
C ALA A 71 1.29 9.09 20.99
N ALA A 72 1.89 8.36 21.95
CA ALA A 72 3.32 8.34 22.21
C ALA A 72 4.03 7.16 21.49
N GLU A 73 3.34 6.39 20.65
CA GLU A 73 3.97 5.42 19.75
C GLU A 73 4.43 6.16 18.48
N PHE A 74 5.75 6.27 18.29
CA PHE A 74 6.34 6.88 17.10
C PHE A 74 6.68 5.79 16.08
N ASP A 75 6.48 6.06 14.79
CA ASP A 75 7.08 5.22 13.75
C ASP A 75 8.62 5.22 13.93
N ASP A 76 9.27 4.14 13.51
CA ASP A 76 10.72 4.02 13.62
C ASP A 76 11.43 5.21 12.97
N PHE A 77 12.39 5.81 13.68
CA PHE A 77 13.16 6.92 13.13
C PHE A 77 13.94 6.45 11.89
N LEU A 78 14.17 7.37 10.95
CA LEU A 78 15.09 7.12 9.83
C LEU A 78 16.44 6.62 10.40
N PRO A 79 17.12 5.68 9.73
CA PRO A 79 18.40 5.14 10.21
C PRO A 79 19.44 6.23 10.54
N GLU A 80 19.36 7.36 9.84
CA GLU A 80 20.25 8.51 9.96
C GLU A 80 19.73 9.59 10.94
N ALA A 81 18.56 9.41 11.56
CA ALA A 81 18.03 10.37 12.52
C ALA A 81 18.99 10.56 13.70
N TYR A 82 19.16 11.80 14.15
CA TYR A 82 20.09 12.17 15.21
C TYR A 82 19.48 13.22 16.14
N ASP A 83 20.18 13.55 17.23
CA ASP A 83 19.69 14.44 18.30
C ASP A 83 18.30 14.03 18.82
N VAL A 84 18.03 12.73 18.87
CA VAL A 84 16.79 12.18 19.43
C VAL A 84 16.85 12.32 20.94
N GLU A 85 16.06 13.22 21.51
CA GLU A 85 16.03 13.45 22.96
C GLU A 85 14.66 13.94 23.41
N GLY A 86 14.35 13.72 24.68
CA GLY A 86 13.06 14.08 25.22
C GLY A 86 12.88 13.77 26.68
N ARG A 87 11.65 13.94 27.15
CA ARG A 87 11.25 13.57 28.50
C ARG A 87 9.78 13.20 28.55
N THR A 88 9.45 12.29 29.45
CA THR A 88 8.07 12.06 29.89
C THR A 88 7.87 12.69 31.26
N VAL A 89 6.93 13.63 31.37
CA VAL A 89 6.55 14.28 32.63
C VAL A 89 5.25 13.68 33.12
N GLN A 90 5.24 13.17 34.35
CA GLN A 90 4.05 12.63 35.01
C GLN A 90 3.30 13.74 35.75
N ARG A 91 2.02 13.50 36.07
CA ARG A 91 1.17 14.49 36.76
C ARG A 91 1.73 14.94 38.13
N ASP A 92 2.45 14.07 38.82
CA ASP A 92 3.11 14.36 40.09
C ASP A 92 4.39 15.19 39.95
N GLY A 93 4.77 15.56 38.72
CA GLY A 93 5.99 16.29 38.40
C GLY A 93 7.22 15.40 38.18
N LYS A 94 7.11 14.08 38.31
CA LYS A 94 8.23 13.17 38.01
C LYS A 94 8.60 13.25 36.54
N VAL A 95 9.88 13.50 36.27
CA VAL A 95 10.44 13.57 34.92
C VAL A 95 11.27 12.32 34.64
N VAL A 96 10.97 11.66 33.53
CA VAL A 96 11.74 10.52 32.98
C VAL A 96 12.41 10.99 31.69
N PRO A 97 13.68 11.43 31.73
CA PRO A 97 14.41 11.85 30.54
C PRO A 97 14.82 10.64 29.70
N PHE A 98 15.06 10.88 28.41
CA PHE A 98 15.64 9.88 27.50
C PHE A 98 16.47 10.56 26.41
N GLU A 99 17.54 9.89 25.99
CA GLU A 99 18.54 10.38 25.06
C GLU A 99 18.94 9.26 24.08
N GLY A 100 18.31 9.32 22.91
CA GLY A 100 18.57 8.42 21.80
C GLY A 100 17.57 7.28 21.67
N ARG A 101 17.59 6.67 20.48
CA ARG A 101 16.71 5.55 20.09
C ARG A 101 16.79 4.33 21.01
N LYS A 102 17.94 4.11 21.66
CA LYS A 102 18.20 2.96 22.56
C LYS A 102 17.30 2.95 23.81
N ASP A 103 16.78 4.10 24.21
CA ASP A 103 15.96 4.24 25.41
C ASP A 103 14.48 3.90 25.15
N PHE A 104 14.09 3.75 23.89
CA PHE A 104 12.73 3.43 23.50
C PHE A 104 12.48 1.93 23.58
N LYS A 105 11.30 1.57 24.07
CA LYS A 105 10.79 0.21 23.90
C LYS A 105 10.35 0.04 22.44
N VAL A 106 10.88 -0.98 21.77
CA VAL A 106 10.47 -1.35 20.41
C VAL A 106 9.30 -2.32 20.48
N LYS A 107 8.21 -2.02 19.77
CA LYS A 107 7.05 -2.90 19.59
C LYS A 107 6.90 -3.20 18.11
N ALA A 108 6.88 -4.48 17.75
CA ALA A 108 6.55 -4.90 16.39
C ALA A 108 5.04 -4.91 16.23
N ILE A 109 4.53 -4.21 15.23
CA ILE A 109 3.13 -4.25 14.82
C ILE A 109 3.07 -5.07 13.53
N LYS A 110 2.30 -6.16 13.58
CA LYS A 110 2.00 -6.98 12.41
C LYS A 110 0.77 -6.42 11.68
N GLY A 111 0.80 -6.39 10.35
CA GLY A 111 -0.29 -5.85 9.54
C GLY A 111 -0.05 -6.06 8.05
N THR A 112 -0.70 -5.26 7.20
CA THR A 112 -0.41 -5.23 5.75
C THR A 112 1.02 -4.79 5.45
N GLU A 113 1.61 -3.98 6.34
CA GLU A 113 3.04 -3.70 6.40
C GLU A 113 3.50 -3.91 7.85
N ASP A 114 4.42 -4.86 8.07
CA ASP A 114 5.07 -5.05 9.37
C ASP A 114 5.90 -3.80 9.68
N ARG A 115 5.65 -3.17 10.84
CA ARG A 115 6.36 -1.97 11.26
C ARG A 115 6.82 -2.04 12.71
N LYS A 116 7.88 -1.32 13.02
CA LYS A 116 8.36 -1.10 14.38
C LYS A 116 7.85 0.25 14.86
N VAL A 117 7.29 0.28 16.05
CA VAL A 117 6.99 1.54 16.75
C VAL A 117 7.87 1.66 17.98
N LEU A 118 8.27 2.89 18.26
CA LEU A 118 9.13 3.27 19.36
C LEU A 118 8.29 3.93 20.45
N ILE A 119 8.43 3.45 21.68
CA ILE A 119 7.68 3.94 22.85
C ILE A 119 8.67 4.57 23.84
N PRO A 120 8.59 5.88 24.12
CA PRO A 120 9.43 6.53 25.11
C PRO A 120 9.25 5.92 26.51
N PRO A 121 10.27 5.97 27.37
CA PRO A 121 10.13 5.51 28.75
C PRO A 121 9.19 6.41 29.56
N GLY A 122 8.55 5.82 30.58
CA GLY A 122 7.74 6.56 31.55
C GLY A 122 6.33 6.96 31.09
N VAL A 123 5.90 6.56 29.89
CA VAL A 123 4.54 6.81 29.37
C VAL A 123 3.49 6.15 30.26
N THR A 124 2.53 6.95 30.75
CA THR A 124 1.37 6.50 31.53
C THR A 124 0.07 6.96 30.88
N SER A 125 -1.08 6.66 31.48
CA SER A 125 -2.38 7.17 31.04
C SER A 125 -2.59 8.66 31.36
N ASP A 126 -1.68 9.29 32.10
CA ASP A 126 -1.79 10.68 32.53
C ASP A 126 -0.38 11.32 32.61
N CYS A 127 0.18 11.64 31.44
CA CYS A 127 1.50 12.24 31.32
C CYS A 127 1.58 13.24 30.15
N VAL A 128 2.72 13.89 30.03
CA VAL A 128 3.12 14.70 28.86
C VAL A 128 4.42 14.14 28.31
N VAL A 129 4.47 13.88 27.02
CA VAL A 129 5.69 13.47 26.31
C VAL A 129 6.19 14.66 25.50
N GLU A 130 7.43 15.06 25.74
CA GLU A 130 8.16 16.04 24.93
C GLU A 130 9.31 15.33 24.21
N LEU A 131 9.38 15.49 22.89
CA LEU A 131 10.37 14.84 22.04
C LEU A 131 10.86 15.82 20.98
N ARG A 132 12.16 15.77 20.68
CA ARG A 132 12.74 16.40 19.49
C ARG A 132 13.74 15.45 18.83
N TRP A 133 13.88 15.59 17.51
CA TRP A 133 14.88 14.86 16.73
C TRP A 133 15.17 15.62 15.44
N SER A 134 16.26 15.25 14.78
CA SER A 134 16.66 15.78 13.49
C SER A 134 16.74 14.67 12.47
N ASP A 135 16.05 14.85 11.35
CA ASP A 135 16.21 14.03 10.16
C ASP A 135 17.10 14.77 9.16
N TYR A 136 18.08 14.11 8.55
CA TYR A 136 18.89 14.76 7.52
C TYR A 136 18.01 15.13 6.31
N ALA A 137 18.10 16.38 5.86
CA ALA A 137 17.26 16.90 4.79
C ALA A 137 17.51 16.18 3.45
N THR A 138 18.64 15.52 3.27
CA THR A 138 19.02 14.81 2.04
C THR A 138 18.68 13.32 2.05
N VAL A 139 18.10 12.80 3.12
CA VAL A 139 17.94 11.35 3.30
C VAL A 139 16.62 10.90 2.71
N GLY A 140 16.75 10.29 1.54
CA GLY A 140 15.69 9.57 0.85
C GLY A 140 16.31 8.47 -0.02
N GLU A 141 17.35 8.77 -0.79
CA GLU A 141 18.06 7.78 -1.62
C GLU A 141 19.54 8.23 -1.73
N GLY A 142 20.47 7.38 -1.27
CA GLY A 142 21.85 7.74 -0.93
C GLY A 142 22.65 8.45 -2.03
N ASN A 143 23.53 9.38 -1.63
CA ASN A 143 24.57 10.00 -2.46
C ASN A 143 24.14 10.52 -3.85
N LEU A 144 22.83 10.75 -4.11
CA LEU A 144 22.42 11.38 -5.34
C LEU A 144 23.03 12.79 -5.36
N PRO A 145 23.87 13.12 -6.36
CA PRO A 145 24.48 14.43 -6.40
C PRO A 145 23.38 15.49 -6.32
N PRO A 146 23.59 16.61 -5.59
CA PRO A 146 22.56 17.62 -5.39
C PRO A 146 21.96 18.18 -6.69
N SER A 147 22.64 17.98 -7.82
CA SER A 147 22.19 18.29 -9.18
C SER A 147 21.00 17.47 -9.66
N LEU A 148 20.74 16.30 -9.09
CA LEU A 148 19.61 15.47 -9.49
C LEU A 148 18.30 16.03 -8.93
N GLY A 149 18.28 16.62 -7.74
CA GLY A 149 17.05 17.14 -7.12
C GLY A 149 16.44 16.14 -6.14
N TYR A 150 15.36 16.54 -5.46
CA TYR A 150 14.72 15.75 -4.40
C TYR A 150 13.25 16.13 -4.26
N SER A 151 12.41 15.23 -3.74
CA SER A 151 11.10 15.60 -3.21
C SER A 151 10.71 14.79 -1.97
N GLY A 152 10.15 15.49 -0.97
CA GLY A 152 9.51 14.87 0.19
C GLY A 152 8.11 15.42 0.40
N GLU A 153 7.27 14.58 1.00
CA GLU A 153 5.92 14.93 1.44
C GLU A 153 5.79 14.54 2.92
N TRP A 154 5.38 15.49 3.75
CA TRP A 154 5.13 15.27 5.17
C TRP A 154 3.66 15.52 5.46
N LEU A 155 2.97 14.50 5.95
CA LEU A 155 1.59 14.66 6.38
C LEU A 155 1.53 15.48 7.67
N ILE A 156 0.60 16.43 7.68
CA ILE A 156 0.31 17.25 8.84
C ILE A 156 -0.93 16.66 9.53
N GLY A 157 -0.87 16.48 10.84
CA GLY A 157 -1.94 15.83 11.61
C GLY A 157 -1.78 14.31 11.70
N GLY A 158 -2.42 13.73 12.69
CA GLY A 158 -2.38 12.30 12.96
C GLY A 158 -3.68 11.80 13.56
N ARG A 159 -3.63 10.68 14.29
CA ARG A 159 -4.81 10.10 14.94
C ARG A 159 -5.43 11.04 15.98
N TYR A 160 -4.60 11.82 16.64
CA TYR A 160 -4.98 12.75 17.70
C TYR A 160 -5.02 14.18 17.18
N PRO A 161 -5.93 15.03 17.71
CA PRO A 161 -5.98 16.44 17.36
C PRO A 161 -4.68 17.14 17.73
N ILE A 162 -4.32 18.16 16.95
CA ILE A 162 -3.16 19.02 17.18
C ILE A 162 -3.64 20.44 17.45
N LEU A 163 -3.35 20.98 18.64
CA LEU A 163 -3.75 22.35 18.99
C LEU A 163 -2.95 23.38 18.20
N GLU A 164 -1.65 23.17 18.05
CA GLU A 164 -0.78 24.00 17.22
C GLU A 164 0.21 23.15 16.42
N GLN A 165 0.19 23.28 15.09
CA GLN A 165 1.24 22.79 14.22
C GLN A 165 1.98 23.97 13.61
N THR A 166 3.28 24.07 13.86
CA THR A 166 4.16 25.02 13.19
C THR A 166 5.00 24.33 12.11
N ILE A 167 5.07 24.92 10.93
CA ILE A 167 5.99 24.54 9.85
C ILE A 167 6.83 25.76 9.53
N GLU A 168 8.15 25.61 9.52
CA GLU A 168 9.08 26.71 9.27
C GLU A 168 10.12 26.33 8.22
N PHE A 169 10.38 27.20 7.25
CA PHE A 169 11.46 27.09 6.27
C PHE A 169 12.53 28.14 6.57
N TRP A 170 13.71 27.71 7.03
CA TRP A 170 14.76 28.63 7.48
C TRP A 170 15.38 29.44 6.34
N PRO A 171 15.88 30.67 6.62
CA PRO A 171 16.69 31.40 5.66
C PRO A 171 17.88 30.56 5.17
N GLY A 172 18.01 30.39 3.85
CA GLY A 172 19.04 29.52 3.25
C GLY A 172 18.59 28.09 2.98
N TYR A 173 17.35 27.73 3.31
CA TYR A 173 16.73 26.53 2.75
C TYR A 173 16.59 26.70 1.23
N HIS A 174 17.32 25.87 0.49
CA HIS A 174 17.47 26.01 -0.96
C HIS A 174 16.42 25.20 -1.75
N TRP A 175 15.43 24.64 -1.05
CA TRP A 175 14.35 23.88 -1.68
C TRP A 175 13.10 24.74 -1.75
N ASN A 176 12.27 24.44 -2.74
CA ASN A 176 10.93 24.97 -2.81
C ASN A 176 10.07 24.25 -1.78
N GLY A 177 9.12 24.97 -1.19
CA GLY A 177 8.16 24.44 -0.23
C GLY A 177 6.75 24.86 -0.60
N LEU A 178 5.80 23.95 -0.46
CA LEU A 178 4.37 24.19 -0.61
C LEU A 178 3.65 23.55 0.56
N VAL A 179 2.89 24.34 1.31
CA VAL A 179 2.00 23.83 2.34
C VAL A 179 0.60 23.72 1.75
N LEU A 180 0.08 22.50 1.69
CA LEU A 180 -1.28 22.21 1.29
C LEU A 180 -2.14 22.17 2.56
N PRO A 181 -3.24 22.96 2.65
CA PRO A 181 -4.12 22.91 3.81
C PRO A 181 -5.09 21.72 3.77
N GLY A 182 -5.23 21.03 2.63
CA GLY A 182 -6.20 19.95 2.49
C GLY A 182 -7.64 20.41 2.79
N ARG A 183 -8.39 19.61 3.54
CA ARG A 183 -9.78 19.88 3.99
C ARG A 183 -9.86 20.63 5.34
N THR A 184 -8.74 21.06 5.91
CA THR A 184 -8.75 21.83 7.17
C THR A 184 -8.72 23.33 6.93
N THR A 185 -8.80 24.11 8.00
CA THR A 185 -8.62 25.57 7.95
C THR A 185 -7.23 25.90 7.42
N ALA A 186 -7.15 26.91 6.55
CA ALA A 186 -5.87 27.41 6.07
C ALA A 186 -4.97 27.85 7.24
N PRO A 187 -3.65 27.61 7.17
CA PRO A 187 -2.73 28.05 8.21
C PRO A 187 -2.60 29.57 8.24
N GLU A 188 -2.27 30.12 9.41
CA GLU A 188 -1.71 31.47 9.51
C GLU A 188 -0.33 31.46 8.83
N VAL A 189 -0.09 32.39 7.90
CA VAL A 189 1.16 32.44 7.12
C VAL A 189 1.93 33.71 7.45
N SER A 190 3.22 33.60 7.76
CA SER A 190 4.09 34.76 7.96
C SER A 190 4.24 35.60 6.68
N PRO A 191 4.55 36.90 6.78
CA PRO A 191 4.70 37.77 5.60
C PRO A 191 5.72 37.26 4.56
N ASP A 192 6.78 36.60 5.01
CA ASP A 192 7.82 36.00 4.16
C ASP A 192 7.48 34.59 3.66
N ARG A 193 6.30 34.07 4.01
CA ARG A 193 5.80 32.73 3.66
C ARG A 193 6.73 31.59 4.07
N ARG A 194 7.51 31.81 5.12
CA ARG A 194 8.41 30.80 5.68
C ARG A 194 7.83 30.09 6.88
N LYS A 195 6.87 30.68 7.59
CA LYS A 195 6.22 30.09 8.75
C LYS A 195 4.73 29.91 8.48
N TYR A 196 4.25 28.70 8.75
CA TYR A 196 2.85 28.31 8.64
C TYR A 196 2.41 27.77 9.99
N VAL A 197 1.31 28.28 10.54
CA VAL A 197 0.77 27.84 11.83
C VAL A 197 -0.67 27.37 11.63
N PHE A 198 -0.90 26.06 11.79
CA PHE A 198 -2.24 25.51 11.87
C PHE A 198 -2.69 25.49 13.33
N ARG A 199 -3.94 25.88 13.58
CA ARG A 199 -4.56 25.82 14.91
C ARG A 199 -5.73 24.85 14.90
N ASN A 200 -5.82 24.04 15.95
CA ASN A 200 -6.91 23.09 16.18
C ASN A 200 -7.14 22.13 15.00
N LEU A 201 -6.06 21.51 14.51
CA LEU A 201 -6.18 20.44 13.53
C LEU A 201 -6.94 19.26 14.16
N PRO A 202 -8.02 18.77 13.53
CA PRO A 202 -8.74 17.63 14.05
C PRO A 202 -7.88 16.36 13.99
N GLY A 203 -8.10 15.47 14.96
CA GLY A 203 -7.59 14.11 14.87
C GLY A 203 -8.24 13.38 13.70
N ARG A 204 -7.53 12.40 13.15
CA ARG A 204 -7.99 11.64 11.98
C ARG A 204 -8.17 10.18 12.29
N GLU A 205 -9.16 9.60 11.65
CA GLU A 205 -9.31 8.17 11.66
C GLU A 205 -8.40 7.56 10.59
N VAL A 206 -7.57 6.58 10.95
CA VAL A 206 -6.84 5.77 9.98
C VAL A 206 -7.51 4.39 9.94
N PRO A 207 -8.37 4.11 8.94
CA PRO A 207 -8.94 2.78 8.77
C PRO A 207 -7.81 1.75 8.62
N PRO A 208 -7.78 0.65 9.38
CA PRO A 208 -6.80 -0.42 9.14
C PRO A 208 -7.05 -1.18 7.82
N TYR A 209 -8.24 -1.02 7.23
CA TYR A 209 -8.72 -1.72 6.04
C TYR A 209 -8.86 -0.81 4.80
N ALA A 210 -8.35 0.42 4.86
CA ALA A 210 -8.36 1.32 3.72
C ALA A 210 -6.93 1.70 3.33
N LEU A 211 -6.72 1.89 2.04
CA LEU A 211 -5.57 2.64 1.56
C LEU A 211 -5.57 4.02 2.19
N ARG A 212 -4.42 4.42 2.72
CA ARG A 212 -4.22 5.74 3.28
C ARG A 212 -4.42 6.79 2.20
N SER A 213 -5.55 7.51 2.22
CA SER A 213 -5.74 8.61 1.28
C SER A 213 -4.95 9.82 1.74
N LEU A 214 -4.06 10.34 0.90
CA LEU A 214 -3.49 11.67 1.12
C LEU A 214 -4.37 12.79 0.59
N ALA A 215 -5.38 12.43 -0.22
CA ALA A 215 -6.25 13.40 -0.87
C ALA A 215 -6.99 14.24 0.18
N GLY A 216 -6.74 15.55 0.15
CA GLY A 216 -7.38 16.48 1.07
C GLY A 216 -6.85 16.42 2.50
N LEU A 217 -5.70 15.79 2.74
CA LEU A 217 -4.97 15.94 3.99
C LEU A 217 -4.06 17.17 3.90
N PRO A 218 -3.93 18.00 4.95
CA PRO A 218 -2.86 18.97 5.00
C PRO A 218 -1.51 18.26 4.96
N SER A 219 -0.63 18.76 4.12
CA SER A 219 0.71 18.24 3.94
C SER A 219 1.70 19.35 3.62
N VAL A 220 2.97 19.08 3.88
CA VAL A 220 4.08 19.89 3.39
C VAL A 220 4.71 19.13 2.24
N LEU A 221 4.86 19.79 1.10
CA LEU A 221 5.67 19.32 -0.01
C LEU A 221 6.94 20.16 -0.02
N ALA A 222 8.10 19.52 -0.01
CA ALA A 222 9.37 20.22 -0.21
C ALA A 222 10.17 19.51 -1.30
N TRP A 223 10.72 20.28 -2.23
CA TRP A 223 11.45 19.72 -3.35
C TRP A 223 12.56 20.62 -3.86
N ARG A 224 13.61 20.00 -4.38
CA ARG A 224 14.67 20.68 -5.12
C ARG A 224 14.59 20.28 -6.58
N GLN A 225 14.58 21.29 -7.45
CA GLN A 225 14.64 21.10 -8.88
C GLN A 225 16.04 20.67 -9.32
N PRO A 226 16.17 19.74 -10.29
CA PRO A 226 17.43 19.55 -10.99
C PRO A 226 17.84 20.88 -11.65
N ASP A 227 19.13 21.21 -11.60
CA ASP A 227 19.62 22.48 -12.16
C ASP A 227 19.30 22.59 -13.67
N LEU A 228 19.27 21.46 -14.38
CA LEU A 228 18.91 21.37 -15.80
C LEU A 228 17.45 21.77 -16.09
N LEU A 229 16.55 21.68 -15.12
CA LEU A 229 15.15 22.07 -15.27
C LEU A 229 14.81 23.42 -14.63
N LEU A 230 15.78 24.10 -14.02
CA LEU A 230 15.53 25.34 -13.27
C LEU A 230 14.93 26.46 -14.14
N THR A 231 15.31 26.53 -15.42
CA THR A 231 14.71 27.50 -16.35
C THR A 231 13.29 27.09 -16.73
N ALA A 232 13.05 25.79 -16.97
CA ALA A 232 11.75 25.28 -17.37
C ALA A 232 10.73 25.38 -16.23
N SER A 233 11.15 25.25 -14.97
CA SER A 233 10.28 25.35 -13.79
C SER A 233 9.73 26.77 -13.53
N ARG A 234 10.26 27.79 -14.22
CA ARG A 234 9.74 29.16 -14.23
C ARG A 234 8.62 29.36 -15.26
N GLY A 235 8.42 28.40 -16.16
CA GLY A 235 7.34 28.40 -17.15
C GLY A 235 6.06 27.74 -16.64
N ASP A 236 5.13 27.48 -17.56
CA ASP A 236 3.99 26.62 -17.26
C ASP A 236 4.40 25.15 -17.10
N SER A 237 3.53 24.38 -16.45
CA SER A 237 3.81 22.98 -16.12
C SER A 237 3.93 22.10 -17.35
N VAL A 238 3.25 22.40 -18.47
CA VAL A 238 3.37 21.64 -19.72
C VAL A 238 4.78 21.77 -20.29
N ARG A 239 5.30 22.99 -20.37
CA ARG A 239 6.68 23.27 -20.80
C ARG A 239 7.69 22.59 -19.87
N TYR A 240 7.44 22.64 -18.57
CA TYR A 240 8.31 21.97 -17.59
C TYR A 240 8.36 20.45 -17.83
N TRP A 241 7.21 19.79 -17.94
CA TRP A 241 7.17 18.34 -18.13
C TRP A 241 7.75 17.92 -19.48
N GLN A 242 7.57 18.72 -20.52
CA GLN A 242 8.23 18.46 -21.80
C GLN A 242 9.76 18.53 -21.66
N ALA A 243 10.29 19.56 -20.99
CA ALA A 243 11.73 19.65 -20.72
C ALA A 243 12.24 18.47 -19.88
N ALA A 244 11.45 17.98 -18.91
CA ALA A 244 11.77 16.79 -18.14
C ALA A 244 11.84 15.52 -19.01
N VAL A 245 10.90 15.36 -19.95
CA VAL A 245 10.93 14.27 -20.94
C VAL A 245 12.22 14.33 -21.75
N ASP A 246 12.53 15.49 -22.32
CA ASP A 246 13.68 15.66 -23.20
C ASP A 246 15.02 15.49 -22.46
N THR A 247 15.08 15.92 -21.20
CA THR A 247 16.31 15.91 -20.40
C THR A 247 16.58 14.55 -19.75
N PHE A 248 15.53 13.89 -19.22
CA PHE A 248 15.70 12.70 -18.39
C PHE A 248 15.12 11.45 -19.03
N TRP A 249 13.83 11.44 -19.33
CA TRP A 249 13.14 10.19 -19.63
C TRP A 249 13.41 9.70 -21.05
N LYS A 250 13.39 10.57 -22.06
CA LYS A 250 13.71 10.17 -23.43
C LYS A 250 15.13 9.61 -23.54
N PRO A 251 16.18 10.25 -22.97
CA PRO A 251 17.49 9.63 -22.88
C PRO A 251 17.48 8.29 -22.14
N SER A 252 16.71 8.18 -21.06
CA SER A 252 16.69 6.97 -20.22
C SER A 252 16.04 5.76 -20.85
N TYR A 253 14.94 5.97 -21.57
CA TYR A 253 14.10 4.90 -22.08
C TYR A 253 14.27 4.69 -23.58
N HIS A 254 14.98 5.58 -24.28
CA HIS A 254 15.14 5.50 -25.72
C HIS A 254 16.54 5.88 -26.22
N ASP A 255 16.97 7.14 -26.10
CA ASP A 255 18.14 7.62 -26.84
C ASP A 255 19.46 6.97 -26.39
N ASN A 256 19.62 6.69 -25.09
CA ASN A 256 20.82 6.05 -24.53
C ASN A 256 20.67 4.54 -24.32
N VAL A 257 19.56 3.94 -24.77
CA VAL A 257 19.33 2.49 -24.60
C VAL A 257 20.14 1.74 -25.65
N LYS A 258 21.09 0.91 -25.21
CA LYS A 258 21.96 0.15 -26.13
C LYS A 258 21.24 -1.09 -26.64
N LYS A 259 20.88 -1.07 -27.93
CA LYS A 259 20.17 -2.15 -28.65
C LYS A 259 21.14 -2.89 -29.58
N GLY A 260 21.99 -3.75 -29.02
CA GLY A 260 23.05 -4.45 -29.73
C GLY A 260 22.58 -5.69 -30.50
N ARG A 261 23.49 -6.64 -30.73
CA ARG A 261 23.21 -7.84 -31.53
C ARG A 261 22.34 -8.83 -30.75
N ALA A 262 22.62 -9.00 -29.46
CA ALA A 262 21.84 -9.92 -28.62
C ALA A 262 20.39 -9.44 -28.50
N PHE A 263 20.17 -8.14 -28.30
CA PHE A 263 18.83 -7.55 -28.30
C PHE A 263 18.10 -7.76 -29.61
N LYS A 264 18.72 -7.51 -30.77
CA LYS A 264 18.04 -7.68 -32.07
C LYS A 264 17.57 -9.12 -32.31
N ALA A 265 18.40 -10.10 -31.98
CA ALA A 265 18.03 -11.51 -32.11
C ALA A 265 16.89 -11.88 -31.15
N PHE A 266 17.01 -11.44 -29.89
CA PHE A 266 16.01 -11.64 -28.85
C PHE A 266 14.66 -10.99 -29.20
N ALA A 267 14.69 -9.76 -29.70
CA ALA A 267 13.49 -9.03 -30.12
C ALA A 267 12.82 -9.74 -31.30
N THR A 268 13.58 -10.16 -32.31
CA THR A 268 13.05 -10.94 -33.45
C THR A 268 12.36 -12.23 -33.00
N GLU A 269 12.97 -12.98 -32.07
CA GLU A 269 12.38 -14.18 -31.47
C GLU A 269 11.05 -13.86 -30.77
N LEU A 270 11.06 -12.85 -29.90
CA LEU A 270 9.93 -12.53 -29.03
C LEU A 270 8.77 -11.87 -29.76
N THR A 271 9.02 -11.13 -30.84
CA THR A 271 7.98 -10.45 -31.62
C THR A 271 7.46 -11.26 -32.79
N ALA A 272 7.93 -12.50 -32.99
CA ALA A 272 7.41 -13.39 -34.01
C ALA A 272 5.93 -13.76 -33.75
N ASP A 273 5.10 -13.76 -34.78
CA ASP A 273 3.71 -14.25 -34.74
C ASP A 273 2.79 -13.59 -33.69
N LEU A 274 3.02 -12.31 -33.35
CA LEU A 274 2.18 -11.60 -32.37
C LEU A 274 0.73 -11.36 -32.83
N GLY A 275 0.48 -11.37 -34.15
CA GLY A 275 -0.79 -11.01 -34.75
C GLY A 275 -1.04 -9.50 -34.82
N PRO A 276 -2.13 -9.05 -35.48
CA PRO A 276 -2.38 -7.62 -35.73
C PRO A 276 -3.07 -6.88 -34.58
N ASP A 277 -3.66 -7.59 -33.61
CA ASP A 277 -4.35 -6.98 -32.48
C ASP A 277 -3.32 -6.45 -31.44
N PRO A 278 -3.22 -5.12 -31.21
CA PRO A 278 -2.19 -4.56 -30.34
C PRO A 278 -2.26 -5.04 -28.89
N ALA A 279 -3.48 -5.24 -28.36
CA ALA A 279 -3.68 -5.68 -26.98
C ALA A 279 -3.13 -7.10 -26.77
N ARG A 280 -3.50 -8.02 -27.65
CA ARG A 280 -3.03 -9.41 -27.65
C ARG A 280 -1.54 -9.49 -27.93
N ALA A 281 -1.03 -8.72 -28.88
CA ALA A 281 0.39 -8.66 -29.21
C ALA A 281 1.23 -8.23 -27.98
N ALA A 282 0.84 -7.14 -27.32
CA ALA A 282 1.51 -6.63 -26.12
C ALA A 282 1.46 -7.62 -24.95
N THR A 283 0.28 -8.21 -24.69
CA THR A 283 0.05 -9.25 -23.67
C THR A 283 0.95 -10.47 -23.88
N LEU A 284 1.02 -10.97 -25.12
CA LEU A 284 1.83 -12.13 -25.45
C LEU A 284 3.32 -11.81 -25.33
N LEU A 285 3.74 -10.62 -25.77
CA LEU A 285 5.12 -10.17 -25.69
C LEU A 285 5.59 -10.08 -24.22
N LEU A 286 4.77 -9.49 -23.33
CA LEU A 286 5.08 -9.42 -21.90
C LEU A 286 5.21 -10.80 -21.26
N ARG A 287 4.29 -11.73 -21.56
CA ARG A 287 4.38 -13.13 -21.08
C ARG A 287 5.64 -13.83 -21.56
N ARG A 288 6.01 -13.64 -22.84
CA ARG A 288 7.24 -14.22 -23.37
C ARG A 288 8.48 -13.59 -22.73
N LEU A 289 8.47 -12.28 -22.48
CA LEU A 289 9.54 -11.59 -21.75
C LEU A 289 9.72 -12.17 -20.34
N ASP A 290 8.65 -12.31 -19.56
CA ASP A 290 8.67 -12.87 -18.20
C ASP A 290 9.22 -14.31 -18.14
N LYS A 291 9.02 -15.10 -19.20
CA LYS A 291 9.60 -16.45 -19.32
C LYS A 291 11.09 -16.44 -19.63
N ARG A 292 11.56 -15.45 -20.39
CA ARG A 292 12.95 -15.41 -20.88
C ARG A 292 13.89 -14.66 -19.94
N ILE A 293 13.39 -13.64 -19.23
CA ILE A 293 14.18 -12.78 -18.34
C ILE A 293 13.63 -12.88 -16.92
N ARG A 294 14.50 -13.26 -15.99
CA ARG A 294 14.16 -13.35 -14.57
C ARG A 294 14.10 -11.96 -13.93
N ASN A 295 12.95 -11.57 -13.40
CA ASN A 295 12.82 -10.29 -12.69
C ASN A 295 13.27 -10.44 -11.23
N VAL A 296 14.44 -9.88 -10.89
CA VAL A 296 15.05 -9.99 -9.56
C VAL A 296 14.45 -9.05 -8.52
N SER A 297 13.56 -8.14 -8.92
CA SER A 297 12.76 -7.36 -7.96
C SER A 297 11.70 -8.22 -7.27
N LEU A 298 11.32 -9.34 -7.88
CA LEU A 298 10.38 -10.33 -7.36
C LEU A 298 10.93 -11.74 -7.63
N PRO A 299 11.98 -12.17 -6.90
CA PRO A 299 12.64 -13.45 -7.13
C PRO A 299 11.83 -14.61 -6.53
N THR A 300 11.81 -15.73 -7.24
CA THR A 300 11.34 -17.02 -6.72
C THR A 300 12.39 -17.64 -5.78
N LEU A 301 12.01 -18.69 -5.03
CA LEU A 301 12.96 -19.38 -4.15
C LEU A 301 14.19 -19.92 -4.90
N ALA A 302 13.98 -20.48 -6.09
CA ALA A 302 15.06 -21.03 -6.92
C ALA A 302 16.02 -19.93 -7.44
N GLU A 303 15.54 -18.71 -7.56
CA GLU A 303 16.34 -17.57 -8.02
C GLU A 303 17.10 -16.90 -6.89
N LEU A 304 16.52 -16.83 -5.69
CA LEU A 304 17.20 -16.34 -4.48
C LEU A 304 18.52 -17.07 -4.20
N SER A 305 18.61 -18.36 -4.56
CA SER A 305 19.80 -19.18 -4.37
C SER A 305 20.77 -19.19 -5.56
N SER A 306 20.32 -18.81 -6.76
CA SER A 306 21.10 -18.95 -7.99
C SER A 306 21.54 -17.63 -8.63
N LEU A 307 21.03 -16.49 -8.15
CA LEU A 307 21.35 -15.18 -8.68
C LEU A 307 22.10 -14.32 -7.65
N ASP A 308 23.11 -13.59 -8.11
CA ASP A 308 23.69 -12.49 -7.35
C ASP A 308 22.80 -11.25 -7.46
N ILE A 309 21.71 -11.25 -6.67
CA ILE A 309 20.72 -10.18 -6.68
C ILE A 309 21.38 -8.84 -6.31
N LYS A 310 22.35 -8.83 -5.39
CA LYS A 310 23.04 -7.60 -4.97
C LYS A 310 23.87 -7.01 -6.10
N ALA A 311 24.58 -7.85 -6.86
CA ALA A 311 25.31 -7.36 -8.02
C ALA A 311 24.36 -6.79 -9.08
N ILE A 312 23.21 -7.41 -9.32
CA ILE A 312 22.23 -6.95 -10.32
C ILE A 312 21.53 -5.65 -9.88
N THR A 313 21.17 -5.53 -8.60
CA THR A 313 20.50 -4.32 -8.09
C THR A 313 21.47 -3.17 -7.83
N GLY A 314 22.76 -3.46 -7.65
CA GLY A 314 23.83 -2.47 -7.47
C GLY A 314 24.48 -1.99 -8.77
N GLU A 315 23.98 -2.41 -9.94
CA GLU A 315 24.55 -1.98 -11.23
C GLU A 315 24.49 -0.46 -11.40
N ALA A 316 25.55 0.09 -11.98
CA ALA A 316 25.59 1.50 -12.32
C ALA A 316 24.47 1.84 -13.32
N TYR A 317 23.99 3.08 -13.26
CA TYR A 317 22.85 3.54 -14.04
C TYR A 317 22.98 3.33 -15.56
N ASP A 318 24.19 3.52 -16.12
CA ASP A 318 24.45 3.30 -17.54
C ASP A 318 24.45 1.81 -17.94
N GLU A 319 24.86 0.93 -17.02
CA GLU A 319 24.80 -0.53 -17.25
C GLU A 319 23.35 -1.02 -17.24
N ALA A 320 22.47 -0.36 -16.49
CA ALA A 320 21.05 -0.68 -16.44
C ALA A 320 20.30 -0.41 -17.77
N ARG A 321 20.93 0.25 -18.74
CA ARG A 321 20.36 0.54 -20.07
C ARG A 321 21.01 -0.28 -21.20
N ASP A 322 21.91 -1.21 -20.86
CA ASP A 322 22.54 -2.11 -21.82
C ASP A 322 21.70 -3.39 -21.99
N LEU A 323 20.84 -3.40 -23.02
CA LEU A 323 19.92 -4.51 -23.22
C LEU A 323 20.64 -5.80 -23.61
N ASP A 324 21.80 -5.72 -24.29
CA ASP A 324 22.58 -6.90 -24.65
C ASP A 324 23.10 -7.60 -23.39
N ARG A 325 23.64 -6.84 -22.43
CA ARG A 325 24.09 -7.38 -21.14
C ARG A 325 22.95 -7.99 -20.34
N ILE A 326 21.80 -7.32 -20.27
CA ILE A 326 20.62 -7.84 -19.55
C ILE A 326 20.16 -9.18 -20.15
N ILE A 327 20.10 -9.28 -21.47
CA ILE A 327 19.67 -10.49 -22.19
C ILE A 327 20.69 -11.62 -22.02
N GLN A 328 21.98 -11.33 -22.15
CA GLN A 328 23.05 -12.33 -21.94
C GLN A 328 23.03 -12.91 -20.53
N ARG A 329 22.74 -12.08 -19.52
CA ARG A 329 22.57 -12.53 -18.13
C ARG A 329 21.26 -13.28 -17.89
N GLY A 330 20.21 -12.95 -18.64
CA GLY A 330 18.87 -13.53 -18.46
C GLY A 330 18.20 -13.12 -17.15
N ALA A 331 18.56 -11.95 -16.59
CA ALA A 331 17.96 -11.42 -15.37
C ALA A 331 18.00 -9.89 -15.35
N ALA A 332 16.94 -9.27 -14.83
CA ALA A 332 16.70 -7.84 -14.85
C ALA A 332 16.01 -7.36 -13.55
N THR A 333 16.22 -6.10 -13.16
CA THR A 333 15.37 -5.43 -12.17
C THR A 333 14.02 -5.03 -12.77
N GLY A 334 13.03 -4.67 -11.95
CA GLY A 334 11.73 -4.18 -12.46
C GLY A 334 11.86 -2.95 -13.38
N HIS A 335 12.82 -2.05 -13.11
CA HIS A 335 13.11 -0.92 -14.00
C HIS A 335 13.67 -1.38 -15.35
N GLN A 336 14.63 -2.31 -15.34
CA GLN A 336 15.22 -2.90 -16.55
C GLN A 336 14.18 -3.69 -17.37
N MET A 337 13.23 -4.37 -16.71
CA MET A 337 12.08 -5.02 -17.36
C MET A 337 11.20 -3.99 -18.07
N GLY A 338 10.98 -2.82 -17.47
CA GLY A 338 10.29 -1.69 -18.11
C GLY A 338 10.98 -1.23 -19.41
N ILE A 339 12.30 -1.02 -19.37
CA ILE A 339 13.08 -0.60 -20.56
C ILE A 339 13.03 -1.68 -21.65
N LEU A 340 13.23 -2.96 -21.29
CA LEU A 340 13.11 -4.09 -22.23
C LEU A 340 11.73 -4.15 -22.88
N CYS A 341 10.67 -4.01 -22.08
CA CYS A 341 9.29 -4.03 -22.56
C CYS A 341 9.05 -2.92 -23.59
N ILE A 342 9.45 -1.68 -23.29
CA ILE A 342 9.32 -0.54 -24.22
C ILE A 342 10.05 -0.82 -25.54
N ALA A 343 11.31 -1.25 -25.47
CA ALA A 343 12.13 -1.51 -26.65
C ALA A 343 11.57 -2.65 -27.52
N LEU A 344 11.00 -3.69 -26.89
CA LEU A 344 10.37 -4.81 -27.58
C LEU A 344 9.04 -4.40 -28.24
N LEU A 345 8.22 -3.60 -27.56
CA LEU A 345 6.98 -3.07 -28.13
C LEU A 345 7.27 -2.19 -29.36
N GLU A 346 8.26 -1.29 -29.26
CA GLU A 346 8.73 -0.49 -30.40
C GLU A 346 9.23 -1.36 -31.55
N HIS A 347 9.99 -2.42 -31.26
CA HIS A 347 10.48 -3.36 -32.27
C HIS A 347 9.33 -4.11 -32.97
N ALA A 348 8.26 -4.42 -32.24
CA ALA A 348 7.03 -5.01 -32.78
C ALA A 348 6.19 -4.03 -33.62
N GLY A 349 6.61 -2.78 -33.78
CA GLY A 349 5.86 -1.74 -34.47
C GLY A 349 4.67 -1.18 -33.68
N LEU A 350 4.58 -1.52 -32.39
CA LEU A 350 3.62 -0.93 -31.47
C LEU A 350 4.12 0.45 -31.02
N LYS A 351 3.19 1.31 -30.63
CA LYS A 351 3.47 2.69 -30.18
C LYS A 351 3.19 2.81 -28.69
N PRO A 352 4.12 2.38 -27.82
CA PRO A 352 3.86 2.41 -26.40
C PRO A 352 3.67 3.83 -25.88
N GLN A 353 2.97 3.95 -24.77
CA GLN A 353 2.87 5.15 -23.95
C GLN A 353 3.50 4.87 -22.61
N LEU A 354 4.14 5.86 -22.02
CA LEU A 354 4.70 5.77 -20.67
C LEU A 354 3.76 6.51 -19.73
N ALA A 355 3.38 5.92 -18.61
CA ALA A 355 2.74 6.64 -17.54
C ALA A 355 3.64 6.65 -16.31
N PHE A 356 4.09 7.83 -15.94
CA PHE A 356 4.79 8.09 -14.70
C PHE A 356 3.76 8.35 -13.61
N VAL A 357 3.66 7.41 -12.67
CA VAL A 357 2.62 7.38 -11.64
C VAL A 357 3.21 7.49 -10.26
N LYS A 358 2.39 7.98 -9.33
CA LYS A 358 2.69 8.01 -7.90
C LYS A 358 1.65 7.17 -7.17
N SER A 359 2.09 6.41 -6.17
CA SER A 359 1.17 5.66 -5.31
C SER A 359 0.24 6.61 -4.55
N ARG A 360 -1.07 6.54 -4.80
CA ARG A 360 -2.10 7.35 -4.12
C ARG A 360 -2.14 7.15 -2.61
N GLY A 361 -1.57 6.02 -2.14
CA GLY A 361 -1.44 5.67 -0.73
C GLY A 361 -0.31 6.41 0.00
N ARG A 362 0.65 6.97 -0.76
CA ARG A 362 1.92 7.47 -0.22
C ARG A 362 2.21 8.92 -0.55
N ASN A 363 1.77 9.43 -1.71
CA ASN A 363 2.08 10.80 -2.13
C ASN A 363 1.03 11.35 -3.13
N LEU A 364 0.95 12.67 -3.27
CA LEU A 364 0.14 13.33 -4.30
C LEU A 364 0.92 13.48 -5.62
N PHE A 365 0.26 13.24 -6.75
CA PHE A 365 0.78 13.65 -8.06
C PHE A 365 0.10 14.95 -8.48
N LEU A 366 0.85 16.05 -8.47
CA LEU A 366 0.38 17.38 -8.81
C LEU A 366 1.03 17.79 -10.14
N PHE A 367 0.28 17.63 -11.23
CA PHE A 367 0.76 18.01 -12.56
C PHE A 367 1.20 19.48 -12.61
N ASP A 368 0.49 20.36 -11.90
CA ASP A 368 0.80 21.79 -11.92
C ASP A 368 2.00 22.14 -11.04
N LEU A 369 2.50 21.19 -10.24
CA LEU A 369 3.74 21.33 -9.47
C LEU A 369 4.91 20.83 -10.33
N PRO A 370 5.79 21.70 -10.84
CA PRO A 370 6.92 21.26 -11.65
C PRO A 370 7.92 20.53 -10.75
N ASN A 371 7.93 19.19 -10.76
CA ASN A 371 8.86 18.34 -10.00
C ASN A 371 8.94 16.91 -10.56
N VAL A 372 10.10 16.52 -11.13
CA VAL A 372 10.29 15.20 -11.78
C VAL A 372 10.29 14.02 -10.81
N PHE A 373 10.54 14.26 -9.52
CA PHE A 373 10.58 13.22 -8.49
C PHE A 373 9.19 12.85 -7.94
N GLN A 374 8.14 13.44 -8.50
CA GLN A 374 6.78 13.08 -8.14
C GLN A 374 6.41 11.67 -8.56
N ALA A 375 7.02 11.08 -9.59
CA ALA A 375 6.71 9.72 -9.98
C ALA A 375 7.54 8.70 -9.18
N THR A 376 6.90 7.60 -8.76
CA THR A 376 7.59 6.47 -8.10
C THR A 376 7.63 5.22 -8.97
N ASN A 377 6.76 5.15 -9.98
CA ASN A 377 6.67 3.97 -10.81
C ASN A 377 6.41 4.35 -12.27
N LEU A 378 6.75 3.43 -13.16
CA LEU A 378 6.53 3.52 -14.60
C LEU A 378 5.57 2.42 -15.02
N LEU A 379 4.47 2.82 -15.66
CA LEU A 379 3.59 1.90 -16.37
C LEU A 379 3.82 2.04 -17.88
N VAL A 380 3.64 0.95 -18.61
CA VAL A 380 3.73 0.92 -20.07
C VAL A 380 2.36 0.64 -20.64
N GLY A 381 1.86 1.56 -21.46
CA GLY A 381 0.55 1.50 -22.11
C GLY A 381 0.67 1.16 -23.58
N VAL A 382 -0.29 0.42 -24.14
CA VAL A 382 -0.43 0.24 -25.58
C VAL A 382 -1.83 0.69 -26.00
N PRO A 383 -1.95 1.70 -26.90
CA PRO A 383 -3.24 2.10 -27.44
C PRO A 383 -3.94 0.94 -28.18
N VAL A 384 -5.24 0.79 -27.96
CA VAL A 384 -6.07 -0.26 -28.57
C VAL A 384 -7.20 0.35 -29.42
N ALA A 385 -7.93 -0.49 -30.18
CA ALA A 385 -8.80 -0.04 -31.27
C ALA A 385 -9.95 0.91 -30.88
N ASN A 386 -10.38 0.93 -29.62
CA ASN A 386 -11.43 1.81 -29.10
C ASN A 386 -10.90 3.14 -28.52
N GLY A 387 -9.60 3.42 -28.67
CA GLY A 387 -8.97 4.61 -28.08
C GLY A 387 -8.62 4.44 -26.59
N GLU A 388 -8.90 3.29 -25.98
CA GLU A 388 -8.39 2.95 -24.65
C GLU A 388 -6.91 2.59 -24.73
N VAL A 389 -6.27 2.50 -23.56
CA VAL A 389 -4.88 2.11 -23.41
C VAL A 389 -4.82 0.89 -22.51
N LEU A 390 -4.24 -0.19 -23.01
CA LEU A 390 -3.88 -1.34 -22.19
C LEU A 390 -2.64 -0.99 -21.38
N TRP A 391 -2.84 -0.58 -20.13
CA TRP A 391 -1.75 -0.33 -19.19
C TRP A 391 -1.22 -1.65 -18.61
N MET A 392 0.11 -1.77 -18.54
CA MET A 392 0.81 -2.90 -17.96
C MET A 392 1.92 -2.38 -17.02
N ASP A 393 2.26 -3.16 -16.00
CA ASP A 393 3.43 -2.93 -15.15
C ASP A 393 4.45 -4.05 -15.38
N PRO A 394 5.49 -3.84 -16.22
CA PRO A 394 6.52 -4.86 -16.46
C PRO A 394 7.36 -5.20 -15.23
N ALA A 395 7.30 -4.39 -14.16
CA ALA A 395 7.98 -4.71 -12.91
C ALA A 395 7.17 -5.72 -12.06
N MET A 396 5.86 -5.83 -12.27
CA MET A 396 5.01 -6.82 -11.61
C MET A 396 5.06 -8.16 -12.36
N ARG A 397 6.16 -8.91 -12.14
CA ARG A 397 6.34 -10.26 -12.69
C ARG A 397 5.11 -11.14 -12.43
N TYR A 398 4.69 -11.91 -13.43
CA TYR A 398 3.54 -12.84 -13.34
C TYR A 398 2.18 -12.19 -13.14
N ALA A 399 2.11 -10.86 -13.03
CA ALA A 399 0.84 -10.17 -13.05
C ALA A 399 0.11 -10.52 -14.36
N THR A 400 -1.17 -10.88 -14.24
CA THR A 400 -2.03 -11.05 -15.42
C THR A 400 -1.90 -9.78 -16.28
N PRO A 401 -1.55 -9.86 -17.58
CA PRO A 401 -1.39 -8.66 -18.39
C PRO A 401 -2.62 -7.74 -18.32
N GLY A 402 -2.39 -6.45 -18.14
CA GLY A 402 -3.44 -5.48 -17.83
C GLY A 402 -3.61 -5.20 -16.34
N LEU A 403 -3.09 -6.05 -15.44
CA LEU A 403 -3.10 -5.80 -13.99
C LEU A 403 -2.20 -4.61 -13.67
N ILE A 404 -2.80 -3.61 -13.01
CA ILE A 404 -2.09 -2.47 -12.44
C ILE A 404 -2.26 -2.53 -10.94
N HIS A 405 -1.21 -2.23 -10.17
CA HIS A 405 -1.38 -2.19 -8.72
C HIS A 405 -2.46 -1.16 -8.31
N PRO A 406 -3.43 -1.52 -7.44
CA PRO A 406 -4.45 -0.64 -6.86
C PRO A 406 -4.07 0.81 -6.58
N THR A 407 -2.88 1.00 -6.03
CA THR A 407 -2.41 2.31 -5.58
C THR A 407 -2.07 3.25 -6.73
N PHE A 408 -1.96 2.75 -7.97
CA PHE A 408 -1.73 3.57 -9.16
C PHE A 408 -3.00 3.84 -9.96
N GLN A 409 -4.13 3.21 -9.60
CA GLN A 409 -5.39 3.31 -10.32
C GLN A 409 -6.28 4.46 -9.82
N GLY A 410 -7.14 4.97 -10.71
CA GLY A 410 -8.08 6.05 -10.43
C GLY A 410 -7.37 7.36 -10.07
N TRP A 411 -6.14 7.55 -10.58
CA TRP A 411 -5.26 8.64 -10.19
C TRP A 411 -4.65 9.34 -11.40
N ALA A 412 -4.18 10.57 -11.18
CA ALA A 412 -3.50 11.35 -12.20
C ALA A 412 -2.10 10.79 -12.49
N ALA A 413 -1.69 10.89 -13.75
CA ALA A 413 -0.38 10.46 -14.23
C ALA A 413 0.18 11.50 -15.19
N LEU A 414 1.51 11.51 -15.33
CA LEU A 414 2.15 12.09 -16.50
C LEU A 414 2.24 11.03 -17.59
N VAL A 415 1.57 11.26 -18.72
CA VAL A 415 1.61 10.36 -19.88
C VAL A 415 2.55 10.92 -20.93
N VAL A 416 3.45 10.08 -21.44
CA VAL A 416 4.38 10.38 -22.52
C VAL A 416 4.10 9.45 -23.69
N ASP A 417 3.76 10.02 -24.84
CA ASP A 417 3.64 9.28 -26.09
C ASP A 417 5.05 9.01 -26.65
N THR A 418 5.50 7.76 -26.79
CA THR A 418 6.89 7.49 -27.24
C THR A 418 7.12 7.71 -28.74
N ALA A 419 6.05 7.83 -29.54
CA ALA A 419 6.20 8.14 -30.97
C ALA A 419 6.55 9.63 -31.18
N THR A 420 6.04 10.50 -30.31
CA THR A 420 6.26 11.96 -30.39
C THR A 420 7.11 12.52 -29.26
N TRP A 421 7.34 11.74 -28.21
CA TRP A 421 7.93 12.15 -26.93
C TRP A 421 7.24 13.36 -26.30
N LYS A 422 5.93 13.51 -26.51
CA LYS A 422 5.14 14.59 -25.92
C LYS A 422 4.57 14.22 -24.56
N ALA A 423 4.79 15.08 -23.59
CA ALA A 423 4.20 15.00 -22.26
C ALA A 423 2.75 15.50 -22.25
N SER A 424 1.88 14.82 -21.51
CA SER A 424 0.50 15.24 -21.27
C SER A 424 0.01 14.80 -19.90
N ARG A 425 -1.02 15.48 -19.38
CA ARG A 425 -1.74 15.03 -18.19
C ARG A 425 -2.65 13.87 -18.58
N GLY A 426 -2.53 12.75 -17.89
CA GLY A 426 -3.40 11.59 -18.08
C GLY A 426 -3.94 11.06 -16.76
N HIS A 427 -4.63 9.92 -16.85
CA HIS A 427 -5.13 9.18 -15.71
C HIS A 427 -5.00 7.68 -15.96
N ILE A 428 -4.81 6.91 -14.89
CA ILE A 428 -4.88 5.45 -14.95
C ILE A 428 -6.29 5.04 -14.52
N PRO A 429 -7.05 4.32 -15.37
CA PRO A 429 -8.40 3.92 -15.02
C PRO A 429 -8.42 2.91 -13.86
N ILE A 430 -9.55 2.86 -13.15
CA ILE A 430 -9.81 1.79 -12.20
C ILE A 430 -10.22 0.55 -12.99
N GLN A 431 -9.58 -0.58 -12.72
CA GLN A 431 -9.92 -1.83 -13.38
C GLN A 431 -11.32 -2.29 -12.99
N PRO A 432 -12.10 -2.84 -13.93
CA PRO A 432 -13.44 -3.32 -13.63
C PRO A 432 -13.41 -4.47 -12.63
N HIS A 433 -14.45 -4.59 -11.81
CA HIS A 433 -14.59 -5.65 -10.81
C HIS A 433 -14.47 -7.07 -11.41
N THR A 434 -14.82 -7.26 -12.68
CA THR A 434 -14.70 -8.54 -13.39
C THR A 434 -13.26 -8.96 -13.67
N PHE A 435 -12.28 -8.05 -13.53
CA PHE A 435 -10.86 -8.37 -13.71
C PHE A 435 -10.30 -9.11 -12.49
N ASN A 436 -10.78 -8.77 -11.29
CA ASN A 436 -10.29 -9.30 -10.02
C ASN A 436 -11.31 -10.30 -9.47
N VAL A 437 -11.04 -11.59 -9.62
CA VAL A 437 -11.96 -12.65 -9.21
C VAL A 437 -11.26 -13.60 -8.25
N ALA A 438 -11.90 -13.90 -7.13
CA ALA A 438 -11.59 -15.04 -6.29
C ALA A 438 -12.78 -16.00 -6.33
N SER A 439 -12.57 -17.20 -6.88
CA SER A 439 -13.58 -18.22 -7.07
C SER A 439 -13.25 -19.46 -6.24
N TYR A 440 -14.21 -19.94 -5.47
CA TYR A 440 -14.07 -21.11 -4.63
C TYR A 440 -15.17 -22.13 -4.96
N LYS A 441 -14.76 -23.39 -5.08
CA LYS A 441 -15.67 -24.52 -5.17
C LYS A 441 -15.42 -25.45 -3.99
N VAL A 442 -16.45 -25.68 -3.20
CA VAL A 442 -16.47 -26.59 -2.07
C VAL A 442 -17.39 -27.75 -2.39
N THR A 443 -17.00 -28.96 -2.00
CA THR A 443 -17.87 -30.14 -2.03
C THR A 443 -17.86 -30.77 -0.65
N HIS A 444 -19.03 -30.93 -0.02
CA HIS A 444 -19.17 -31.64 1.26
C HIS A 444 -19.63 -33.07 1.03
N THR A 445 -19.07 -33.99 1.82
CA THR A 445 -19.53 -35.36 1.94
C THR A 445 -19.84 -35.65 3.40
N PHE A 446 -21.06 -36.13 3.65
CA PHE A 446 -21.53 -36.47 5.00
C PHE A 446 -21.38 -37.97 5.25
N GLY A 447 -20.67 -38.33 6.32
CA GLY A 447 -20.56 -39.69 6.85
C GLY A 447 -21.27 -39.84 8.20
N GLU A 448 -21.14 -41.01 8.83
CA GLU A 448 -21.66 -41.25 10.17
C GLU A 448 -20.79 -40.52 11.22
N GLY A 449 -21.23 -39.36 11.70
CA GLY A 449 -20.56 -38.57 12.74
C GLY A 449 -19.41 -37.68 12.27
N GLU A 450 -19.03 -37.77 10.99
CA GLU A 450 -17.97 -36.95 10.39
C GLU A 450 -18.44 -36.31 9.09
N ARG A 451 -17.97 -35.09 8.82
CA ARG A 451 -18.15 -34.39 7.56
C ARG A 451 -16.80 -34.11 6.94
N SER A 452 -16.61 -34.50 5.69
CA SER A 452 -15.42 -34.12 4.92
C SER A 452 -15.77 -33.07 3.88
N PHE A 453 -14.78 -32.25 3.52
CA PHE A 453 -14.91 -31.31 2.43
C PHE A 453 -13.68 -31.32 1.52
N THR A 454 -13.90 -30.96 0.27
CA THR A 454 -12.85 -30.60 -0.69
C THR A 454 -13.04 -29.15 -1.10
N LEU A 455 -11.99 -28.34 -0.93
CA LEU A 455 -11.93 -26.94 -1.34
C LEU A 455 -11.05 -26.82 -2.59
N LYS A 456 -11.51 -26.08 -3.60
CA LYS A 456 -10.72 -25.64 -4.75
C LYS A 456 -10.86 -24.13 -4.89
N GLY A 457 -9.75 -23.40 -4.93
CA GLY A 457 -9.71 -21.96 -5.15
C GLY A 457 -9.03 -21.62 -6.47
N GLU A 458 -9.61 -20.73 -7.26
CA GLU A 458 -9.07 -20.18 -8.49
C GLU A 458 -9.12 -18.65 -8.45
N PHE A 459 -8.05 -18.00 -8.91
CA PHE A 459 -7.89 -16.56 -8.77
C PHE A 459 -7.62 -15.89 -10.12
N SER A 460 -8.01 -14.63 -10.29
CA SER A 460 -7.60 -13.77 -11.40
C SER A 460 -7.35 -12.34 -10.93
N GLY A 461 -6.53 -11.59 -11.68
CA GLY A 461 -6.24 -10.18 -11.37
C GLY A 461 -5.44 -10.02 -10.08
N LEU A 462 -5.80 -9.07 -9.23
CA LEU A 462 -5.07 -8.80 -7.99
C LEU A 462 -5.08 -9.98 -6.99
N PRO A 463 -6.22 -10.67 -6.71
CA PRO A 463 -6.21 -11.85 -5.84
C PRO A 463 -5.18 -12.90 -6.26
N GLU A 464 -5.06 -13.16 -7.57
CA GLU A 464 -4.10 -14.12 -8.11
C GLU A 464 -2.66 -13.68 -7.88
N TYR A 465 -2.37 -12.41 -8.14
CA TYR A 465 -1.06 -11.84 -7.92
C TYR A 465 -0.64 -11.88 -6.44
N LEU A 466 -1.56 -11.59 -5.51
CA LEU A 466 -1.28 -11.63 -4.08
C LEU A 466 -1.01 -13.07 -3.58
N GLU A 467 -1.82 -14.05 -3.99
CA GLU A 467 -1.57 -15.46 -3.66
C GLU A 467 -0.26 -15.95 -4.29
N ARG A 468 0.07 -15.49 -5.49
CA ARG A 468 1.34 -15.79 -6.12
C ARG A 468 2.52 -15.26 -5.32
N LEU A 469 2.50 -13.98 -4.95
CA LEU A 469 3.55 -13.37 -4.12
C LEU A 469 3.73 -14.10 -2.79
N ARG A 470 2.62 -14.57 -2.20
CA ARG A 470 2.63 -15.34 -0.94
C ARG A 470 3.41 -16.66 -1.07
N PHE A 471 3.34 -17.33 -2.21
CA PHE A 471 3.83 -18.72 -2.36
C PHE A 471 5.09 -18.87 -3.23
N MET A 472 5.36 -17.97 -4.17
CA MET A 472 6.43 -18.15 -5.17
C MET A 472 7.86 -18.18 -4.59
N SER A 473 8.06 -17.61 -3.41
CA SER A 473 9.34 -17.62 -2.68
C SER A 473 9.46 -18.77 -1.68
N LEU A 474 8.48 -19.68 -1.64
CA LEU A 474 8.44 -20.83 -0.74
C LEU A 474 8.66 -22.13 -1.51
N SER A 475 9.25 -23.13 -0.85
CA SER A 475 9.32 -24.50 -1.40
C SER A 475 7.93 -25.14 -1.41
N ALA A 476 7.71 -26.18 -2.22
CA ALA A 476 6.41 -26.85 -2.29
C ALA A 476 5.93 -27.35 -0.90
N ALA A 477 6.85 -27.85 -0.07
CA ALA A 477 6.52 -28.28 1.30
C ALA A 477 6.10 -27.10 2.20
N GLU A 478 6.78 -25.95 2.09
CA GLU A 478 6.44 -24.74 2.84
C GLU A 478 5.13 -24.10 2.33
N GLN A 479 4.86 -24.16 1.02
CA GLN A 479 3.58 -23.73 0.44
C GLN A 479 2.42 -24.55 1.03
N THR A 480 2.55 -25.88 1.00
CA THR A 480 1.56 -26.79 1.60
C THR A 480 1.38 -26.53 3.10
N ARG A 481 2.47 -26.40 3.86
CA ARG A 481 2.41 -26.10 5.30
C ARG A 481 1.71 -24.77 5.57
N THR A 482 2.09 -23.71 4.86
CA THR A 482 1.54 -22.36 5.03
C THR A 482 0.05 -22.31 4.69
N LEU A 483 -0.36 -22.99 3.61
CA LEU A 483 -1.78 -23.10 3.25
C LEU A 483 -2.55 -23.90 4.30
N LYS A 484 -2.01 -25.02 4.76
CA LYS A 484 -2.60 -25.85 5.80
C LYS A 484 -2.82 -25.06 7.10
N GLU A 485 -1.78 -24.42 7.62
CA GLU A 485 -1.85 -23.59 8.84
C GLU A 485 -2.87 -22.45 8.69
N SER A 486 -2.95 -21.84 7.49
CA SER A 486 -3.93 -20.80 7.19
C SER A 486 -5.37 -21.32 7.21
N LEU A 487 -5.61 -22.54 6.72
CA LEU A 487 -6.93 -23.16 6.70
C LEU A 487 -7.33 -23.63 8.11
N GLU A 488 -6.44 -24.30 8.84
CA GLU A 488 -6.68 -24.73 10.23
C GLU A 488 -6.89 -23.53 11.17
N GLY A 489 -6.20 -22.41 10.92
CA GLY A 489 -6.41 -21.17 11.68
C GLY A 489 -7.71 -20.43 11.36
N SER A 490 -8.34 -20.70 10.21
CA SER A 490 -9.58 -20.02 9.78
C SER A 490 -10.84 -20.86 9.95
N VAL A 491 -10.70 -22.19 10.08
CA VAL A 491 -11.82 -23.12 10.27
C VAL A 491 -11.67 -23.80 11.63
N PRO A 492 -12.47 -23.41 12.64
CA PRO A 492 -12.47 -24.08 13.94
C PRO A 492 -12.74 -25.58 13.81
N ASP A 493 -12.09 -26.38 14.65
CA ASP A 493 -12.29 -27.83 14.76
C ASP A 493 -12.10 -28.61 13.44
N CYS A 494 -11.28 -28.07 12.53
CA CYS A 494 -10.94 -28.69 11.27
C CYS A 494 -9.60 -29.43 11.32
N ALA A 495 -9.56 -30.66 10.80
CA ALA A 495 -8.31 -31.36 10.49
C ALA A 495 -8.06 -31.33 8.98
N ILE A 496 -7.01 -30.65 8.53
CA ILE A 496 -6.65 -30.60 7.11
C ILE A 496 -5.79 -31.82 6.76
N GLY A 497 -6.37 -32.73 5.97
CA GLY A 497 -5.73 -33.95 5.50
C GLY A 497 -4.77 -33.71 4.34
N SER A 498 -5.12 -32.83 3.40
CA SER A 498 -4.23 -32.43 2.30
C SER A 498 -4.40 -30.97 1.92
N ALA A 499 -3.32 -30.33 1.47
CA ALA A 499 -3.32 -28.97 0.96
C ALA A 499 -2.24 -28.82 -0.13
N GLN A 500 -2.58 -28.17 -1.23
CA GLN A 500 -1.68 -27.97 -2.36
C GLN A 500 -1.89 -26.59 -2.98
N VAL A 501 -0.77 -25.93 -3.28
CA VAL A 501 -0.73 -24.74 -4.12
C VAL A 501 -0.25 -25.18 -5.51
N LEU A 502 -0.93 -24.74 -6.55
CA LEU A 502 -0.61 -25.03 -7.94
C LEU A 502 -0.20 -23.75 -8.66
N ASN A 503 0.72 -23.89 -9.62
CA ASN A 503 1.13 -22.83 -10.55
C ASN A 503 1.75 -21.57 -9.92
N ALA A 504 2.22 -21.59 -8.67
CA ALA A 504 2.80 -20.42 -7.98
C ALA A 504 3.96 -19.74 -8.75
N THR A 505 4.65 -20.45 -9.64
CA THR A 505 5.75 -19.94 -10.46
C THR A 505 5.52 -20.08 -11.97
N ASP A 506 4.31 -20.47 -12.40
CA ASP A 506 3.96 -20.60 -13.82
C ASP A 506 3.32 -19.30 -14.35
N PRO A 507 3.93 -18.61 -15.33
CA PRO A 507 3.41 -17.37 -15.91
C PRO A 507 2.18 -17.55 -16.83
N ASP A 508 1.90 -18.78 -17.28
CA ASP A 508 0.80 -19.04 -18.24
C ASP A 508 -0.49 -19.47 -17.55
N ARG A 509 -0.42 -19.80 -16.26
CA ARG A 509 -1.53 -20.36 -15.50
C ARG A 509 -1.73 -19.57 -14.23
N ASN A 510 -2.99 -19.27 -13.93
CA ASN A 510 -3.34 -18.65 -12.66
C ASN A 510 -2.97 -19.57 -11.49
N VAL A 511 -2.61 -18.96 -10.37
CA VAL A 511 -2.49 -19.69 -9.10
C VAL A 511 -3.84 -20.28 -8.73
N SER A 512 -3.82 -21.51 -8.24
CA SER A 512 -4.98 -22.19 -7.68
C SER A 512 -4.58 -22.99 -6.45
N ILE A 513 -5.52 -23.20 -5.55
CA ILE A 513 -5.32 -24.01 -4.34
C ILE A 513 -6.30 -25.17 -4.30
N THR A 514 -5.87 -26.28 -3.70
CA THR A 514 -6.75 -27.39 -3.36
C THR A 514 -6.50 -27.83 -1.93
N ALA A 515 -7.56 -28.22 -1.22
CA ALA A 515 -7.44 -28.80 0.11
C ALA A 515 -8.55 -29.79 0.40
N THR A 516 -8.26 -30.77 1.24
CA THR A 516 -9.25 -31.67 1.81
C THR A 516 -9.16 -31.62 3.32
N GLY A 517 -10.30 -31.53 3.99
CA GLY A 517 -10.38 -31.49 5.43
C GLY A 517 -11.55 -32.29 5.96
N THR A 518 -11.48 -32.61 7.24
CA THR A 518 -12.59 -33.18 7.99
C THR A 518 -12.99 -32.28 9.14
N LEU A 519 -14.26 -32.35 9.49
CA LEU A 519 -14.95 -31.54 10.47
C LEU A 519 -15.86 -32.48 11.27
N GLU A 520 -15.92 -32.28 12.58
CA GLU A 520 -16.89 -32.99 13.40
C GLU A 520 -18.31 -32.69 12.94
N CYS A 521 -19.15 -33.72 12.91
CA CYS A 521 -20.55 -33.63 12.53
C CYS A 521 -21.39 -34.21 13.67
N PRO A 522 -21.70 -33.40 14.71
CA PRO A 522 -22.44 -33.90 15.86
C PRO A 522 -23.80 -34.46 15.43
N PRO A 523 -24.23 -35.61 15.96
CA PRO A 523 -25.57 -36.12 15.72
C PRO A 523 -26.60 -35.21 16.40
N GLY A 524 -27.75 -34.99 15.75
CA GLY A 524 -28.84 -34.20 16.32
C GLY A 524 -30.07 -34.17 15.43
N ASP A 525 -31.16 -33.57 15.91
CA ASP A 525 -32.37 -33.36 15.11
C ASP A 525 -32.21 -32.22 14.09
N THR A 526 -31.12 -31.46 14.20
CA THR A 526 -30.73 -30.40 13.28
C THR A 526 -29.25 -30.52 12.97
N LEU A 527 -28.91 -30.52 11.68
CA LEU A 527 -27.53 -30.43 11.21
C LEU A 527 -27.28 -29.01 10.69
N THR A 528 -26.41 -28.27 11.39
CA THR A 528 -26.02 -26.92 11.00
C THR A 528 -24.55 -26.92 10.60
N PHE A 529 -24.23 -26.34 9.45
CA PHE A 529 -22.87 -26.36 8.95
C PHE A 529 -22.51 -25.15 8.10
N ASP A 530 -21.25 -24.73 8.16
CA ASP A 530 -20.70 -23.74 7.23
C ASP A 530 -20.54 -24.39 5.83
N PRO A 531 -21.22 -23.86 4.79
CA PRO A 531 -21.05 -24.35 3.42
C PRO A 531 -19.68 -24.05 2.82
N PHE A 532 -18.93 -23.06 3.33
CA PHE A 532 -17.69 -22.56 2.73
C PHE A 532 -16.48 -22.63 3.69
N PRO A 533 -16.19 -23.78 4.33
CA PRO A 533 -15.04 -23.90 5.22
C PRO A 533 -13.74 -23.54 4.50
N GLY A 534 -12.96 -22.64 5.10
CA GLY A 534 -11.64 -22.23 4.62
C GLY A 534 -11.70 -21.19 3.50
N VAL A 535 -12.89 -20.72 3.12
CA VAL A 535 -13.04 -19.58 2.21
C VAL A 535 -12.87 -18.30 3.02
N PRO A 536 -11.86 -17.46 2.73
CA PRO A 536 -11.64 -16.23 3.48
C PRO A 536 -12.79 -15.24 3.23
N THR A 537 -13.17 -14.49 4.27
CA THR A 537 -14.10 -13.38 4.10
C THR A 537 -13.51 -12.33 3.14
N PRO A 538 -14.26 -11.87 2.13
CA PRO A 538 -13.76 -10.86 1.21
C PRO A 538 -13.48 -9.54 1.94
N LEU A 539 -12.55 -8.73 1.40
CA LEU A 539 -12.26 -7.36 1.82
C LEU A 539 -11.69 -7.19 3.25
N TYR A 540 -11.16 -8.26 3.88
CA TYR A 540 -10.53 -8.21 5.21
C TYR A 540 -11.41 -7.49 6.25
N LEU A 541 -12.65 -7.95 6.42
CA LEU A 541 -13.62 -7.27 7.30
C LEU A 541 -13.06 -7.10 8.73
N PRO A 542 -13.03 -5.88 9.30
CA PRO A 542 -12.90 -5.72 10.74
C PRO A 542 -14.08 -6.37 11.46
N THR A 543 -13.84 -6.81 12.69
CA THR A 543 -14.88 -7.38 13.56
C THR A 543 -15.90 -6.34 14.04
N ALA A 544 -15.57 -5.05 13.99
CA ALA A 544 -16.46 -3.97 14.38
C ALA A 544 -16.33 -2.78 13.44
N TRP A 545 -17.48 -2.19 13.10
CA TRP A 545 -17.59 -0.99 12.29
C TRP A 545 -18.07 0.18 13.14
N PRO A 546 -17.37 1.32 13.15
CA PRO A 546 -17.88 2.51 13.82
C PRO A 546 -19.22 2.93 13.19
N GLU A 547 -20.06 3.66 13.92
CA GLU A 547 -21.35 4.14 13.40
C GLU A 547 -21.19 5.23 12.36
N THR A 548 -20.19 6.11 12.55
CA THR A 548 -19.89 7.26 11.71
C THR A 548 -18.40 7.32 11.43
N ARG A 549 -18.02 8.00 10.35
CA ARG A 549 -16.61 8.30 10.04
C ARG A 549 -16.43 9.69 9.49
N THR A 550 -15.26 10.24 9.75
CA THR A 550 -14.81 11.54 9.21
C THR A 550 -13.93 11.40 7.97
N GLU A 551 -13.32 10.23 7.78
CA GLU A 551 -12.39 9.95 6.69
C GLU A 551 -12.98 9.06 5.61
N ARG A 552 -12.50 9.25 4.38
CA ARG A 552 -12.89 8.41 3.24
C ARG A 552 -12.33 7.01 3.41
N ILE A 553 -13.09 6.02 2.95
CA ILE A 553 -12.59 4.65 2.76
C ILE A 553 -12.16 4.53 1.30
N ILE A 554 -10.97 3.98 1.09
CA ILE A 554 -10.45 3.63 -0.22
C ILE A 554 -10.03 2.17 -0.15
N LEU A 555 -10.78 1.31 -0.83
CA LEU A 555 -10.46 -0.10 -0.99
C LEU A 555 -9.38 -0.27 -2.08
N ASP A 556 -8.62 -1.35 -1.98
CA ASP A 556 -7.55 -1.64 -2.93
C ASP A 556 -8.10 -1.79 -4.35
N HIS A 557 -9.07 -2.68 -4.53
CA HIS A 557 -9.56 -3.04 -5.83
C HIS A 557 -11.07 -3.25 -5.81
N LEU A 558 -11.68 -3.13 -6.98
CA LEU A 558 -12.99 -3.70 -7.27
C LEU A 558 -12.85 -5.18 -7.57
N GLY A 559 -13.81 -6.02 -7.20
CA GLY A 559 -13.66 -7.46 -7.41
C GLY A 559 -14.93 -8.27 -7.23
N ILE A 560 -14.83 -9.55 -7.60
CA ILE A 560 -15.85 -10.56 -7.38
C ILE A 560 -15.27 -11.62 -6.45
N HIS A 561 -15.97 -11.88 -5.35
CA HIS A 561 -15.74 -13.06 -4.52
C HIS A 561 -16.90 -14.03 -4.73
N LEU A 562 -16.61 -15.21 -5.27
CA LEU A 562 -17.60 -16.23 -5.59
C LEU A 562 -17.24 -17.51 -4.85
N ALA A 563 -18.14 -18.05 -4.06
CA ALA A 563 -18.01 -19.37 -3.47
C ALA A 563 -19.24 -20.21 -3.80
N THR A 564 -19.01 -21.46 -4.20
CA THR A 564 -20.06 -22.44 -4.49
C THR A 564 -19.82 -23.69 -3.65
N CYS A 565 -20.88 -24.26 -3.11
CA CYS A 565 -20.82 -25.43 -2.25
C CYS A 565 -21.83 -26.46 -2.76
N GLU A 566 -21.35 -27.62 -3.16
CA GLU A 566 -22.17 -28.75 -3.62
C GLU A 566 -22.23 -29.83 -2.53
N PHE A 567 -23.42 -30.35 -2.23
CA PHE A 567 -23.61 -31.44 -1.29
C PHE A 567 -24.91 -32.21 -1.53
N THR A 568 -24.92 -33.49 -1.14
CA THR A 568 -26.14 -34.30 -1.09
C THR A 568 -26.76 -34.21 0.29
N VAL A 569 -28.06 -33.88 0.37
CA VAL A 569 -28.78 -33.84 1.65
C VAL A 569 -28.79 -35.26 2.26
N PRO A 570 -28.29 -35.46 3.48
CA PRO A 570 -28.27 -36.78 4.11
C PRO A 570 -29.67 -37.38 4.23
N LYS A 571 -29.76 -38.70 4.10
CA LYS A 571 -31.02 -39.42 4.22
C LYS A 571 -31.68 -39.13 5.58
N GLY A 572 -32.98 -38.86 5.56
CA GLY A 572 -33.73 -38.51 6.78
C GLY A 572 -33.67 -37.03 7.15
N TYR A 573 -33.00 -36.18 6.37
CA TYR A 573 -33.02 -34.73 6.55
C TYR A 573 -33.76 -34.01 5.41
N ALA A 574 -34.17 -32.78 5.67
CA ALA A 574 -34.69 -31.82 4.71
C ALA A 574 -33.97 -30.48 4.88
N LEU A 575 -33.80 -29.74 3.78
CA LEU A 575 -33.26 -28.39 3.84
C LEU A 575 -34.28 -27.45 4.47
N LYS A 576 -33.89 -26.65 5.46
CA LYS A 576 -34.76 -25.62 6.05
C LYS A 576 -35.12 -24.56 4.99
N ALA A 577 -36.37 -24.12 4.96
CA ALA A 577 -36.81 -23.09 3.99
C ALA A 577 -36.21 -21.69 4.29
N GLY A 578 -36.15 -20.83 3.27
CA GLY A 578 -35.91 -19.38 3.45
C GLY A 578 -34.46 -18.98 3.72
N GLN A 579 -33.47 -19.78 3.33
CA GLN A 579 -32.05 -19.50 3.59
C GLN A 579 -31.40 -18.50 2.61
N ALA A 580 -32.14 -18.03 1.61
CA ALA A 580 -31.65 -17.13 0.57
C ALA A 580 -31.68 -15.65 0.99
N SER A 581 -30.68 -14.87 0.58
CA SER A 581 -30.71 -13.41 0.64
C SER A 581 -30.03 -12.79 -0.58
N GLN A 582 -30.51 -11.61 -0.96
CA GLN A 582 -29.91 -10.82 -2.02
C GLN A 582 -30.05 -9.35 -1.66
N HIS A 583 -28.93 -8.64 -1.66
CA HIS A 583 -28.86 -7.22 -1.34
C HIS A 583 -28.00 -6.49 -2.36
N GLN A 584 -28.33 -5.23 -2.61
CA GLN A 584 -27.56 -4.36 -3.50
C GLN A 584 -27.70 -2.90 -3.09
N ASN A 585 -26.60 -2.16 -3.19
CA ASN A 585 -26.58 -0.69 -3.14
C ASN A 585 -25.48 -0.16 -4.09
N ALA A 586 -25.11 1.11 -3.97
CA ALA A 586 -24.07 1.73 -4.80
C ALA A 586 -22.69 1.08 -4.65
N PHE A 587 -22.39 0.46 -3.49
CA PHE A 587 -21.09 -0.16 -3.23
C PHE A 587 -20.95 -1.53 -3.86
N GLY A 588 -22.05 -2.29 -3.95
CA GLY A 588 -21.97 -3.63 -4.45
C GLY A 588 -23.24 -4.44 -4.33
N ARG A 589 -23.09 -5.72 -4.63
CA ARG A 589 -24.14 -6.73 -4.57
C ARG A 589 -23.67 -7.93 -3.76
N VAL A 590 -24.51 -8.40 -2.85
CA VAL A 590 -24.28 -9.62 -2.05
C VAL A 590 -25.41 -10.59 -2.31
N ILE A 591 -25.08 -11.82 -2.68
CA ILE A 591 -26.04 -12.87 -2.98
C ILE A 591 -25.65 -14.12 -2.18
N PHE A 592 -26.60 -14.66 -1.43
CA PHE A 592 -26.54 -16.00 -0.86
C PHE A 592 -27.77 -16.80 -1.31
N LEU A 593 -27.59 -17.86 -2.08
CA LEU A 593 -28.68 -18.71 -2.57
C LEU A 593 -28.43 -20.17 -2.23
N VAL A 594 -29.50 -20.93 -2.06
CA VAL A 594 -29.45 -22.39 -1.96
C VAL A 594 -30.41 -22.97 -2.99
N GLU A 595 -29.86 -23.59 -4.03
CA GLU A 595 -30.60 -24.25 -5.09
C GLU A 595 -30.67 -25.74 -4.79
N THR A 596 -31.78 -26.40 -5.12
CA THR A 596 -31.92 -27.85 -4.95
C THR A 596 -32.37 -28.50 -6.25
N LYS A 597 -31.94 -29.75 -6.43
CA LYS A 597 -32.33 -30.60 -7.56
C LYS A 597 -32.48 -32.03 -7.08
N ASP A 598 -33.67 -32.60 -7.28
CA ASP A 598 -33.88 -34.03 -7.05
C ASP A 598 -33.27 -34.82 -8.22
N THR A 599 -32.37 -35.75 -7.91
CA THR A 599 -31.69 -36.57 -8.92
C THR A 599 -32.13 -38.04 -8.89
N GLY A 600 -33.14 -38.40 -8.10
CA GLY A 600 -33.54 -39.79 -7.88
C GLY A 600 -32.64 -40.54 -6.88
N ASP A 601 -31.34 -40.25 -6.87
CA ASP A 601 -30.38 -40.78 -5.87
C ASP A 601 -30.36 -39.98 -4.55
N GLY A 602 -31.11 -38.88 -4.49
CA GLY A 602 -31.18 -37.98 -3.34
C GLY A 602 -31.41 -36.52 -3.75
N LEU A 603 -31.63 -35.65 -2.76
CA LEU A 603 -31.74 -34.22 -2.99
C LEU A 603 -30.33 -33.61 -3.04
N GLN A 604 -29.88 -33.21 -4.24
CA GLN A 604 -28.66 -32.44 -4.40
C GLN A 604 -28.95 -30.97 -4.09
N ALA A 605 -28.03 -30.33 -3.36
CA ALA A 605 -28.12 -28.92 -3.02
C ALA A 605 -26.84 -28.18 -3.43
N LYS A 606 -27.00 -26.93 -3.85
CA LYS A 606 -25.93 -26.03 -4.22
C LYS A 606 -26.11 -24.70 -3.50
N ALA A 607 -25.23 -24.39 -2.56
CA ALA A 607 -25.15 -23.07 -1.96
C ALA A 607 -24.22 -22.17 -2.80
N VAL A 608 -24.61 -20.91 -3.00
CA VAL A 608 -23.85 -19.91 -3.77
C VAL A 608 -23.72 -18.65 -2.94
N LEU A 609 -22.50 -18.23 -2.66
CA LEU A 609 -22.15 -16.92 -2.13
C LEU A 609 -21.49 -16.11 -3.25
N ARG A 610 -22.02 -14.91 -3.54
CA ARG A 610 -21.41 -13.98 -4.48
C ARG A 610 -21.39 -12.58 -3.89
N VAL A 611 -20.21 -11.98 -3.85
CA VAL A 611 -19.99 -10.58 -3.45
C VAL A 611 -19.35 -9.85 -4.62
N ASP A 612 -20.08 -8.89 -5.19
CA ASP A 612 -19.57 -7.97 -6.21
C ASP A 612 -19.27 -6.62 -5.56
N LEU A 613 -18.02 -6.20 -5.55
CA LEU A 613 -17.63 -4.86 -5.12
C LEU A 613 -17.53 -3.95 -6.35
N LEU A 614 -18.38 -2.93 -6.41
CA LEU A 614 -18.57 -2.06 -7.57
C LEU A 614 -18.04 -0.64 -7.37
N GLN A 615 -17.86 -0.20 -6.12
CA GLN A 615 -17.32 1.12 -5.81
C GLN A 615 -16.12 1.04 -4.86
N PRO A 616 -14.95 1.60 -5.23
CA PRO A 616 -13.74 1.41 -4.44
C PRO A 616 -13.58 2.48 -3.36
N THR A 617 -14.45 3.51 -3.33
CA THR A 617 -14.35 4.60 -2.36
C THR A 617 -15.68 4.94 -1.73
N ALA A 618 -15.69 5.07 -0.40
CA ALA A 618 -16.81 5.62 0.36
C ALA A 618 -16.40 6.98 0.94
N ALA A 619 -17.13 8.04 0.61
CA ALA A 619 -17.01 9.32 1.31
C ALA A 619 -17.71 9.26 2.68
N PRO A 620 -17.38 10.16 3.64
CA PRO A 620 -18.04 10.21 4.95
C PRO A 620 -19.57 10.15 4.88
N GLU A 621 -20.16 10.91 3.95
CA GLU A 621 -21.60 10.97 3.70
C GLU A 621 -22.20 9.67 3.16
N ALA A 622 -21.40 8.83 2.48
CA ALA A 622 -21.80 7.53 1.95
C ALA A 622 -21.40 6.37 2.89
N TYR A 623 -20.84 6.67 4.07
CA TYR A 623 -20.31 5.65 4.97
C TYR A 623 -21.41 4.74 5.54
N ALA A 624 -22.61 5.27 5.79
CA ALA A 624 -23.73 4.47 6.28
C ALA A 624 -24.10 3.36 5.28
N ASP A 625 -24.18 3.68 3.99
CA ASP A 625 -24.44 2.72 2.91
C ASP A 625 -23.30 1.72 2.76
N PHE A 626 -22.05 2.18 2.87
CA PHE A 626 -20.89 1.30 2.86
C PHE A 626 -20.96 0.30 4.03
N ARG A 627 -21.22 0.77 5.25
CA ARG A 627 -21.36 -0.07 6.44
C ARG A 627 -22.50 -1.08 6.29
N THR A 628 -23.63 -0.66 5.73
CA THR A 628 -24.75 -1.56 5.39
C THR A 628 -24.31 -2.66 4.42
N PHE A 629 -23.58 -2.29 3.35
CA PHE A 629 -23.02 -3.27 2.41
C PHE A 629 -22.09 -4.27 3.11
N MET A 630 -21.19 -3.79 3.97
CA MET A 630 -20.28 -4.67 4.72
C MET A 630 -21.02 -5.56 5.72
N GLY A 631 -22.13 -5.09 6.30
CA GLY A 631 -23.02 -5.88 7.13
C GLY A 631 -23.64 -7.05 6.34
N TRP A 632 -24.10 -6.81 5.10
CA TRP A 632 -24.60 -7.87 4.23
C TRP A 632 -23.52 -8.90 3.89
N VAL A 633 -22.27 -8.46 3.66
CA VAL A 633 -21.15 -9.36 3.41
C VAL A 633 -20.87 -10.24 4.64
N ASP A 634 -20.76 -9.65 5.83
CA ASP A 634 -20.51 -10.41 7.07
C ASP A 634 -21.64 -11.41 7.35
N GLU A 635 -22.90 -10.97 7.20
CA GLU A 635 -24.07 -11.85 7.35
C GLU A 635 -24.02 -13.03 6.37
N ALA A 636 -23.77 -12.77 5.08
CA ALA A 636 -23.74 -13.81 4.05
C ALA A 636 -22.56 -14.78 4.22
N CYS A 637 -21.39 -14.29 4.64
CA CYS A 637 -20.21 -15.11 4.88
C CYS A 637 -20.33 -15.98 6.15
N ARG A 638 -21.08 -15.52 7.17
CA ARG A 638 -21.32 -16.30 8.40
C ARG A 638 -22.54 -17.21 8.30
N ARG A 639 -23.29 -17.15 7.19
CA ARG A 639 -24.53 -17.90 7.06
C ARG A 639 -24.25 -19.40 6.96
N GLN A 640 -24.84 -20.14 7.89
CA GLN A 640 -24.78 -21.60 7.92
C GLN A 640 -25.97 -22.20 7.20
N ILE A 641 -25.77 -23.38 6.61
CA ILE A 641 -26.85 -24.21 6.08
C ILE A 641 -27.43 -25.03 7.21
N VAL A 642 -28.77 -25.05 7.29
CA VAL A 642 -29.52 -25.82 8.28
C VAL A 642 -30.31 -26.93 7.60
N LEU A 643 -30.11 -28.16 8.05
CA LEU A 643 -30.91 -29.34 7.68
C LEU A 643 -31.68 -29.83 8.90
N GLU A 644 -32.97 -30.11 8.73
CA GLU A 644 -33.87 -30.57 9.78
C GLU A 644 -34.23 -32.04 9.54
N LYS A 645 -34.24 -32.84 10.60
CA LYS A 645 -34.63 -34.26 10.51
C LYS A 645 -36.12 -34.36 10.16
N ARG A 646 -36.45 -35.26 9.23
CA ARG A 646 -37.82 -35.54 8.78
C ARG A 646 -38.62 -36.37 9.77
#